data_AF-A0A3R7V1U2-F1
#
_entry.id   AF-A0A3R7V1U2-F1
#
_cell.length_a   1.000
_cell.length_b   1.000
_cell.length_c   1.000
_cell.angle_alpha   90.00
_cell.angle_beta   90.00
_cell.angle_gamma   90.00
#
_symmetry.space_group_name_H-M   'P 1'
#
loop_
_entity.id
_entity.type
_entity.pdbx_description
1 polymer ?
#
loop_
_entity_poly.entity_id
_entity_poly.type
_entity_poly.pdbx_seq_one_letter_code
_entity_poly.pdbx_strand_id
1 'polypeptide(L)'
;MDWYARKPSLEPSDPQHTEEWKDSIRQVIDKLGSNEAERILLETLAEANKNGMEIRPVSTPYLNTIHPDQQPTYPGNLSVESRIHGILRWNAMMMVTKANKENDGIGGHISTYASVSTLWEVGMNHHFKGKNMGESIGDHIYFQGHASPGIYARSWLEGRLSKDQINNFRQEVFGRGLSSYPHPRLMPNYWEFPTVSMGLGAMSAIHHARFNRYLSDRGLADTRESTVWYTMGDGESDEPESLSEIALAAREGLDNLVFIINCNLQRLDGPVRGNGKIVQELEGRFSGAGWNVIKLLWGTKWDKLFSHANGKYLAERLNQLVDGDEQRILTGNAEIIRNELFNSPELSEMIQGWSDNDLIALTENVGGHDMEKIHAAFSSARANKGSPTVILARTIKGYGLGPGFAGRNTTHQKKKADIDAMMYMRDMIGLEFTDEELESYPFVEPGMMPEIEEYMKQRREKLGGSIPERIVRNEAVLANRKIFTEFDDGTKGTLEVSTTMAFVKILRGLMKDKVVGSQVVLIIPDEARTFGMDPLFAEFGIYHPEGQLYKPVDHKTLMKYKVSKNGQIIQAGINEAGAMSTFIASAMSYATANIATIPFYTFYSMFGFQRVADLIWAAADGRARGFLMGATSGRTTLNGEGLQHQDGHSLLMAHTNPAVRAWDPAFAYEIAAIIKHGIDEMYVKDKDVMHYIALYNENYSMPKIPHFVEEKDIISGMYKYNDFGEGEQSVELLGSGPIMKQVLKAAEILVEKGISCRVWSVTSYGELHREAAELERMDRLSPTFYPSEKQIGFPEPVPERVVWKNRHKSRIYECLSKSSHSMTPSDNVCVAVSDNIRAIPELIRPWIPQNTYIVLGTDGFGRSDTRSSLRRFFEVDSEHIALAAISGLCKQGYADYSLFESTKKEFGIDVEREDITSL
;
A
#
# COMPACT_ATOMS: atom_id res chain seq x y z
N MET A 1 45.84 1.93 -16.62
CA MET A 1 45.52 3.04 -15.70
C MET A 1 44.12 2.81 -15.18
N ASP A 2 43.93 2.88 -13.87
CA ASP A 2 42.74 2.38 -13.18
C ASP A 2 41.67 3.48 -13.11
N TRP A 3 40.62 3.31 -13.89
CA TRP A 3 39.54 4.25 -14.16
C TRP A 3 38.55 4.39 -12.99
N TYR A 4 38.79 3.70 -11.87
CA TYR A 4 37.92 3.63 -10.70
C TYR A 4 38.11 4.75 -9.65
N ALA A 5 39.00 5.72 -9.88
CA ALA A 5 39.32 6.76 -8.89
C ALA A 5 38.37 7.98 -8.94
N ARG A 6 37.89 8.44 -7.76
CA ARG A 6 36.92 9.54 -7.57
C ARG A 6 37.46 10.96 -7.83
N LYS A 7 38.79 11.11 -7.85
CA LYS A 7 39.50 12.33 -8.24
C LYS A 7 40.33 12.00 -9.47
N PRO A 8 40.60 12.97 -10.37
CA PRO A 8 41.55 12.74 -11.46
C PRO A 8 42.78 12.08 -10.88
N SER A 9 43.25 11.00 -11.51
CA SER A 9 44.59 10.54 -11.20
C SER A 9 45.48 11.73 -11.56
N LEU A 10 45.94 12.48 -10.55
CA LEU A 10 47.30 12.97 -10.62
C LEU A 10 48.09 11.75 -11.06
N GLU A 11 48.84 11.83 -12.17
CA GLU A 11 49.75 10.74 -12.51
C GLU A 11 50.46 10.39 -11.20
N PRO A 12 50.33 9.13 -10.73
CA PRO A 12 50.90 8.79 -9.44
C PRO A 12 52.36 9.20 -9.53
N SER A 13 52.82 10.02 -8.57
CA SER A 13 54.21 10.43 -8.53
C SER A 13 55.16 9.21 -8.57
N ASP A 14 54.62 8.05 -8.19
CA ASP A 14 55.19 6.72 -8.36
C ASP A 14 54.10 5.69 -8.78
N PRO A 15 54.00 5.36 -10.09
CA PRO A 15 53.06 4.35 -10.58
C PRO A 15 53.38 2.92 -10.12
N GLN A 16 54.67 2.60 -9.91
CA GLN A 16 55.09 1.28 -9.47
C GLN A 16 54.60 1.02 -8.04
N HIS A 17 54.83 1.98 -7.15
CA HIS A 17 54.38 1.87 -5.76
C HIS A 17 52.85 1.75 -5.67
N THR A 18 52.10 2.49 -6.50
CA THR A 18 50.64 2.34 -6.55
C THR A 18 50.21 0.93 -6.97
N GLU A 19 50.89 0.32 -7.94
CA GLU A 19 50.60 -1.06 -8.37
C GLU A 19 51.02 -2.10 -7.32
N GLU A 20 52.11 -1.88 -6.59
CA GLU A 20 52.53 -2.73 -5.46
C GLU A 20 51.46 -2.78 -4.35
N TRP A 21 50.81 -1.66 -4.04
CA TRP A 21 49.68 -1.64 -3.09
C TRP A 21 48.46 -2.42 -3.61
N LYS A 22 48.15 -2.30 -4.91
CA LYS A 22 47.05 -3.05 -5.52
C LYS A 22 47.32 -4.55 -5.56
N ASP A 23 48.53 -4.94 -5.94
CA ASP A 23 48.96 -6.33 -5.92
C ASP A 23 48.96 -6.91 -4.51
N SER A 24 49.30 -6.11 -3.50
CA SER A 24 49.19 -6.52 -2.11
C SER A 24 47.73 -6.84 -1.74
N ILE A 25 46.77 -6.01 -2.14
CA ILE A 25 45.34 -6.27 -1.91
C ILE A 25 44.89 -7.53 -2.66
N ARG A 26 45.21 -7.67 -3.95
CA ARG A 26 44.87 -8.85 -4.76
C ARG A 26 45.42 -10.13 -4.13
N GLN A 27 46.70 -10.12 -3.71
CA GLN A 27 47.32 -11.27 -3.07
C GLN A 27 46.68 -11.63 -1.73
N VAL A 28 46.23 -10.65 -0.93
CA VAL A 28 45.49 -10.92 0.30
C VAL A 28 44.14 -11.57 -0.02
N ILE A 29 43.41 -11.05 -1.01
CA ILE A 29 42.13 -11.65 -1.44
C ILE A 29 42.35 -13.11 -1.87
N ASP A 30 43.36 -13.36 -2.72
CA ASP A 30 43.63 -14.69 -3.27
C ASP A 30 44.11 -15.69 -2.20
N LYS A 31 44.95 -15.26 -1.25
CA LYS A 31 45.59 -16.15 -0.26
C LYS A 31 44.83 -16.25 1.06
N LEU A 32 44.20 -15.17 1.51
CA LEU A 32 43.60 -15.03 2.84
C LEU A 32 42.09 -14.79 2.79
N GLY A 33 41.54 -14.49 1.61
CA GLY A 33 40.11 -14.29 1.38
C GLY A 33 39.65 -12.84 1.56
N SER A 34 38.45 -12.56 1.06
CA SER A 34 37.86 -11.21 1.00
C SER A 34 37.66 -10.56 2.37
N ASN A 35 37.31 -11.33 3.41
CA ASN A 35 37.09 -10.79 4.76
C ASN A 35 38.38 -10.22 5.36
N GLU A 36 39.52 -10.86 5.10
CA GLU A 36 40.81 -10.38 5.61
C GLU A 36 41.30 -9.16 4.81
N ALA A 37 41.06 -9.14 3.50
CA ALA A 37 41.31 -7.96 2.68
C ALA A 37 40.50 -6.75 3.15
N GLU A 38 39.21 -6.94 3.46
CA GLU A 38 38.35 -5.90 4.02
C GLU A 38 38.88 -5.38 5.36
N ARG A 39 39.26 -6.28 6.29
CA ARG A 39 39.88 -5.89 7.57
C ARG A 39 41.10 -4.99 7.37
N ILE A 40 42.03 -5.39 6.51
CA ILE A 40 43.27 -4.61 6.24
C ILE A 40 42.95 -3.25 5.61
N LEU A 41 41.99 -3.19 4.69
CA LEU A 41 41.56 -1.92 4.08
C LEU A 41 40.91 -0.99 5.10
N LEU A 42 40.06 -1.51 5.99
CA LEU A 42 39.45 -0.73 7.07
C LEU A 42 40.50 -0.22 8.07
N GLU A 43 41.51 -1.02 8.41
CA GLU A 43 42.63 -0.58 9.24
C GLU A 43 43.48 0.49 8.55
N THR A 44 43.72 0.34 7.24
CA THR A 44 44.43 1.35 6.43
C THR A 44 43.65 2.66 6.36
N LEU A 45 42.32 2.60 6.21
CA LEU A 45 41.44 3.79 6.26
C LEU A 45 41.42 4.43 7.64
N ALA A 46 41.37 3.62 8.71
CA ALA A 46 41.45 4.12 10.08
C ALA A 46 42.80 4.83 10.34
N GLU A 47 43.89 4.28 9.81
CA GLU A 47 45.21 4.90 9.89
C GLU A 47 45.30 6.18 9.05
N ALA A 48 44.75 6.20 7.84
CA ALA A 48 44.63 7.41 7.03
C ALA A 48 43.85 8.52 7.78
N ASN A 49 42.71 8.18 8.39
CA ASN A 49 41.90 9.10 9.18
C ASN A 49 42.65 9.65 10.41
N LYS A 50 43.40 8.81 11.14
CA LYS A 50 44.27 9.25 12.25
C LYS A 50 45.33 10.25 11.81
N ASN A 51 45.81 10.14 10.58
CA ASN A 51 46.80 11.04 9.98
C ASN A 51 46.15 12.24 9.25
N GLY A 52 44.88 12.53 9.53
CA GLY A 52 44.18 13.70 9.00
C GLY A 52 43.69 13.56 7.55
N MET A 53 43.78 12.36 6.96
CA MET A 53 43.24 12.07 5.63
C MET A 53 41.84 11.48 5.75
N GLU A 54 40.82 12.32 5.64
CA GLU A 54 39.44 11.88 5.69
C GLU A 54 38.97 11.26 4.37
N ILE A 55 38.91 9.92 4.31
CA ILE A 55 38.51 9.17 3.11
C ILE A 55 37.10 8.59 3.34
N ARG A 56 36.11 9.14 2.64
CA ARG A 56 34.71 8.66 2.65
C ARG A 56 34.22 8.38 1.22
N PRO A 57 34.50 7.22 0.61
CA PRO A 57 34.00 6.92 -0.73
C PRO A 57 32.52 6.55 -0.60
N VAL A 58 31.65 7.53 -0.86
CA VAL A 58 30.19 7.34 -0.83
C VAL A 58 29.67 6.89 -2.20
N SER A 59 30.46 7.08 -3.26
CA SER A 59 30.08 6.74 -4.64
C SER A 59 31.30 6.42 -5.50
N THR A 60 31.11 5.60 -6.54
CA THR A 60 32.14 5.22 -7.53
C THR A 60 32.09 6.16 -8.75
N PRO A 61 33.08 6.15 -9.66
CA PRO A 61 33.06 7.02 -10.85
C PRO A 61 31.79 6.87 -11.70
N TYR A 62 31.44 7.90 -12.47
CA TYR A 62 30.22 7.94 -13.28
C TYR A 62 30.30 7.07 -14.56
N LEU A 63 30.55 5.77 -14.36
CA LEU A 63 30.70 4.72 -15.36
C LEU A 63 29.77 3.54 -15.04
N ASN A 64 29.62 2.62 -15.99
CA ASN A 64 28.90 1.37 -15.77
C ASN A 64 29.59 0.54 -14.68
N THR A 65 28.81 -0.08 -13.80
CA THR A 65 29.35 -1.00 -12.78
C THR A 65 29.95 -2.26 -13.42
N ILE A 66 29.32 -2.79 -14.48
CA ILE A 66 29.77 -4.01 -15.17
C ILE A 66 30.66 -3.63 -16.35
N HIS A 67 31.91 -4.07 -16.32
CA HIS A 67 32.85 -3.85 -17.42
C HIS A 67 32.45 -4.68 -18.66
N PRO A 68 32.66 -4.19 -19.89
CA PRO A 68 32.34 -4.94 -21.11
C PRO A 68 32.91 -6.37 -21.15
N ASP A 69 34.13 -6.59 -20.63
CA ASP A 69 34.76 -7.91 -20.58
C ASP A 69 34.06 -8.91 -19.62
N GLN A 70 33.23 -8.40 -18.71
CA GLN A 70 32.44 -9.21 -17.77
C GLN A 70 30.98 -9.37 -18.25
N GLN A 71 30.64 -8.78 -19.40
CA GLN A 71 29.29 -8.82 -19.94
C GLN A 71 28.96 -10.22 -20.48
N PRO A 72 27.85 -10.86 -20.06
CA PRO A 72 27.41 -12.09 -20.67
C PRO A 72 26.91 -11.83 -22.11
N THR A 73 26.98 -12.86 -22.95
CA THR A 73 26.38 -12.82 -24.28
C THR A 73 24.86 -12.65 -24.18
N TYR A 74 24.30 -11.76 -25.00
CA TYR A 74 22.85 -11.56 -25.04
C TYR A 74 22.13 -12.81 -25.58
N PRO A 75 21.09 -13.34 -24.89
CA PRO A 75 20.45 -14.61 -25.25
C PRO A 75 19.33 -14.48 -26.31
N GLY A 76 19.01 -13.24 -26.70
CA GLY A 76 17.92 -12.91 -27.61
C GLY A 76 18.36 -12.60 -29.04
N ASN A 77 17.37 -12.37 -29.92
CA ASN A 77 17.62 -11.79 -31.24
C ASN A 77 17.41 -10.28 -31.16
N LEU A 78 18.50 -9.52 -31.12
CA LEU A 78 18.47 -8.05 -30.98
C LEU A 78 17.64 -7.36 -32.07
N SER A 79 17.68 -7.84 -33.31
CA SER A 79 16.92 -7.25 -34.41
C SER A 79 15.41 -7.43 -34.22
N VAL A 80 14.98 -8.64 -33.89
CA VAL A 80 13.55 -8.94 -33.62
C VAL A 80 13.06 -8.20 -32.39
N GLU A 81 13.84 -8.20 -31.30
CA GLU A 81 13.47 -7.54 -30.05
C GLU A 81 13.45 -6.01 -30.15
N SER A 82 14.35 -5.41 -30.96
CA SER A 82 14.30 -3.99 -31.28
C SER A 82 13.02 -3.63 -32.04
N ARG A 83 12.58 -4.48 -32.97
CA ARG A 83 11.31 -4.29 -33.71
C ARG A 83 10.09 -4.44 -32.80
N ILE A 84 10.08 -5.44 -31.89
CA ILE A 84 9.06 -5.56 -30.83
C ILE A 84 8.95 -4.26 -30.05
N HIS A 85 10.09 -3.78 -29.53
CA HIS A 85 10.17 -2.57 -28.73
C HIS A 85 9.62 -1.33 -29.45
N GLY A 86 9.91 -1.19 -30.75
CA GLY A 86 9.34 -0.14 -31.59
C GLY A 86 7.81 -0.22 -31.68
N ILE A 87 7.29 -1.40 -32.01
CA ILE A 87 5.84 -1.64 -32.17
C ILE A 87 5.08 -1.40 -30.86
N LEU A 88 5.63 -1.82 -29.72
CA LEU A 88 4.97 -1.62 -28.43
C LEU A 88 4.89 -0.14 -28.05
N ARG A 89 5.94 0.64 -28.32
CA ARG A 89 5.91 2.10 -28.15
C ARG A 89 4.89 2.76 -29.08
N TRP A 90 4.81 2.30 -30.34
CA TRP A 90 3.79 2.75 -31.28
C TRP A 90 2.38 2.53 -30.73
N ASN A 91 2.03 1.29 -30.36
CA ASN A 91 0.71 0.95 -29.86
C ASN A 91 0.37 1.70 -28.57
N ALA A 92 1.32 1.86 -27.64
CA ALA A 92 1.13 2.67 -26.43
C ALA A 92 0.87 4.14 -26.75
N MET A 93 1.60 4.72 -27.70
CA MET A 93 1.40 6.10 -28.17
C MET A 93 0.04 6.29 -28.84
N MET A 94 -0.35 5.37 -29.73
CA MET A 94 -1.65 5.38 -30.40
C MET A 94 -2.79 5.27 -29.40
N MET A 95 -2.69 4.39 -28.40
CA MET A 95 -3.70 4.19 -27.37
C MET A 95 -4.01 5.48 -26.62
N VAL A 96 -2.96 6.16 -26.14
CA VAL A 96 -3.13 7.42 -25.40
C VAL A 96 -3.59 8.55 -26.32
N THR A 97 -3.00 8.67 -27.51
CA THR A 97 -3.34 9.73 -28.46
C THR A 97 -4.79 9.63 -28.92
N LYS A 98 -5.22 8.44 -29.34
CA LYS A 98 -6.59 8.16 -29.78
C LYS A 98 -7.60 8.43 -28.67
N ALA A 99 -7.35 7.92 -27.45
CA ALA A 99 -8.23 8.17 -26.31
C ALA A 99 -8.43 9.67 -26.04
N ASN A 100 -7.38 10.49 -26.12
CA ASN A 100 -7.48 11.95 -25.92
C ASN A 100 -8.05 12.71 -27.12
N LYS A 101 -8.11 12.09 -28.30
CA LYS A 101 -8.74 12.68 -29.50
C LYS A 101 -10.24 12.40 -29.52
N GLU A 102 -10.64 11.21 -29.10
CA GLU A 102 -12.05 10.84 -28.97
C GLU A 102 -12.68 11.43 -27.70
N ASN A 103 -11.92 11.51 -26.60
CA ASN A 103 -12.38 11.99 -25.30
C ASN A 103 -11.38 12.98 -24.71
N ASP A 104 -11.56 14.27 -25.01
CA ASP A 104 -10.64 15.31 -24.55
C ASP A 104 -10.56 15.35 -23.01
N GLY A 105 -9.34 15.46 -22.48
CA GLY A 105 -9.09 15.50 -21.03
C GLY A 105 -9.00 14.14 -20.32
N ILE A 106 -9.16 13.00 -21.02
CA ILE A 106 -9.07 11.65 -20.39
C ILE A 106 -7.67 11.32 -19.83
N GLY A 107 -6.62 11.96 -20.37
CA GLY A 107 -5.24 11.83 -19.90
C GLY A 107 -4.53 10.55 -20.38
N GLY A 108 -3.44 10.17 -19.71
CA GLY A 108 -2.55 9.06 -20.10
C GLY A 108 -1.09 9.51 -20.12
N HIS A 109 -0.11 8.61 -20.25
CA HIS A 109 1.30 9.02 -20.39
C HIS A 109 1.97 8.20 -21.49
N ILE A 110 2.64 8.89 -22.41
CA ILE A 110 3.36 8.26 -23.53
C ILE A 110 4.84 8.09 -23.14
N SER A 111 5.39 9.16 -22.58
CA SER A 111 6.84 9.35 -22.45
C SER A 111 7.50 8.57 -21.31
N THR A 112 6.74 8.27 -20.24
CA THR A 112 7.22 7.44 -19.14
C THR A 112 7.44 6.01 -19.61
N TYR A 113 6.48 5.43 -20.35
CA TYR A 113 6.67 4.10 -20.93
C TYR A 113 7.82 4.10 -21.95
N ALA A 114 7.88 5.08 -22.84
CA ALA A 114 8.98 5.18 -23.82
C ALA A 114 10.37 5.17 -23.16
N SER A 115 10.50 5.80 -21.99
CA SER A 115 11.73 5.84 -21.19
C SER A 115 12.13 4.49 -20.58
N VAL A 116 11.17 3.72 -20.05
CA VAL A 116 11.45 2.45 -19.33
C VAL A 116 11.28 1.20 -20.20
N SER A 117 10.67 1.34 -21.37
CA SER A 117 10.26 0.24 -22.24
C SER A 117 11.37 -0.77 -22.56
N THR A 118 12.59 -0.33 -22.85
CA THR A 118 13.72 -1.24 -23.14
C THR A 118 14.05 -2.15 -21.95
N LEU A 119 14.06 -1.59 -20.73
CA LEU A 119 14.31 -2.34 -19.48
C LEU A 119 13.24 -3.42 -19.29
N TRP A 120 11.98 -3.06 -19.50
CA TRP A 120 10.86 -3.99 -19.34
C TRP A 120 10.84 -5.06 -20.41
N GLU A 121 11.19 -4.74 -21.66
CA GLU A 121 11.21 -5.72 -22.75
C GLU A 121 12.32 -6.77 -22.55
N VAL A 122 13.53 -6.37 -22.14
CA VAL A 122 14.58 -7.33 -21.75
C VAL A 122 14.12 -8.17 -20.55
N GLY A 123 13.44 -7.55 -19.59
CA GLY A 123 12.80 -8.24 -18.48
C GLY A 123 11.80 -9.29 -18.93
N MET A 124 10.84 -8.90 -19.78
CA MET A 124 9.76 -9.75 -20.30
C MET A 124 10.28 -10.90 -21.16
N ASN A 125 11.35 -10.70 -21.93
CA ASN A 125 11.86 -11.72 -22.85
C ASN A 125 12.81 -12.71 -22.18
N HIS A 126 13.54 -12.31 -21.12
CA HIS A 126 14.65 -13.11 -20.59
C HIS A 126 14.69 -13.30 -19.07
N HIS A 127 13.94 -12.51 -18.28
CA HIS A 127 14.11 -12.51 -16.82
C HIS A 127 12.84 -12.74 -16.02
N PHE A 128 11.75 -12.04 -16.29
CA PHE A 128 10.56 -12.04 -15.42
C PHE A 128 9.78 -13.36 -15.55
N LYS A 129 9.70 -14.12 -14.46
CA LYS A 129 9.01 -15.42 -14.42
C LYS A 129 7.49 -15.23 -14.24
N GLY A 130 6.70 -15.91 -15.06
CA GLY A 130 5.26 -16.07 -14.90
C GLY A 130 4.89 -17.26 -13.99
N LYS A 131 3.60 -17.56 -13.91
CA LYS A 131 3.00 -18.47 -12.90
C LYS A 131 2.62 -19.86 -13.43
N ASN A 132 2.94 -20.19 -14.68
CA ASN A 132 2.56 -21.44 -15.34
C ASN A 132 3.65 -22.54 -15.29
N MET A 133 4.67 -22.40 -14.44
CA MET A 133 5.73 -23.42 -14.26
C MET A 133 5.51 -24.22 -12.97
N GLY A 134 4.70 -25.28 -13.04
CA GLY A 134 4.48 -26.20 -11.93
C GLY A 134 3.88 -25.50 -10.70
N GLU A 135 4.53 -25.65 -9.54
CA GLU A 135 4.14 -25.02 -8.26
C GLU A 135 4.71 -23.59 -8.09
N SER A 136 5.41 -23.06 -9.09
CA SER A 136 6.01 -21.72 -9.03
C SER A 136 4.96 -20.63 -8.83
N ILE A 137 5.24 -19.69 -7.92
CA ILE A 137 4.43 -18.48 -7.68
C ILE A 137 4.79 -17.34 -8.66
N GLY A 138 5.74 -17.57 -9.57
CA GLY A 138 6.26 -16.56 -10.50
C GLY A 138 7.11 -15.50 -9.79
N ASP A 139 7.46 -14.44 -10.53
CA ASP A 139 8.03 -13.22 -9.94
C ASP A 139 6.92 -12.22 -9.59
N HIS A 140 7.23 -11.27 -8.71
CA HIS A 140 6.32 -10.18 -8.35
C HIS A 140 6.82 -8.87 -8.95
N ILE A 141 6.16 -8.38 -10.01
CA ILE A 141 6.60 -7.19 -10.75
C ILE A 141 5.70 -6.00 -10.42
N TYR A 142 6.24 -5.07 -9.64
CA TYR A 142 5.61 -3.79 -9.32
C TYR A 142 5.93 -2.80 -10.45
N PHE A 143 5.10 -2.83 -11.49
CA PHE A 143 5.21 -1.94 -12.65
C PHE A 143 4.95 -0.48 -12.26
N GLN A 144 5.75 0.45 -12.77
CA GLN A 144 5.51 1.89 -12.61
C GLN A 144 4.14 2.27 -13.21
N GLY A 145 3.23 2.80 -12.39
CA GLY A 145 1.82 2.93 -12.75
C GLY A 145 1.57 3.72 -14.04
N HIS A 146 2.23 4.86 -14.22
CA HIS A 146 2.05 5.73 -15.39
C HIS A 146 2.48 5.11 -16.73
N ALA A 147 3.21 3.99 -16.73
CA ALA A 147 3.65 3.28 -17.92
C ALA A 147 2.73 2.08 -18.28
N SER A 148 1.54 1.99 -17.68
CA SER A 148 0.52 0.99 -18.00
C SER A 148 0.16 0.85 -19.50
N PRO A 149 0.15 1.90 -20.35
CA PRO A 149 -0.21 1.73 -21.76
C PRO A 149 0.72 0.78 -22.52
N GLY A 150 1.99 0.70 -22.11
CA GLY A 150 2.95 -0.24 -22.69
C GLY A 150 2.66 -1.70 -22.35
N ILE A 151 2.25 -1.97 -21.12
CA ILE A 151 1.86 -3.32 -20.68
C ILE A 151 0.57 -3.76 -21.38
N TYR A 152 -0.38 -2.84 -21.60
CA TYR A 152 -1.57 -3.09 -22.41
C TYR A 152 -1.21 -3.32 -23.89
N ALA A 153 -0.33 -2.51 -24.48
CA ALA A 153 0.15 -2.70 -25.84
C ALA A 153 0.81 -4.07 -26.05
N ARG A 154 1.59 -4.54 -25.07
CA ARG A 154 2.18 -5.89 -25.09
C ARG A 154 1.11 -6.96 -25.03
N SER A 155 0.20 -6.84 -24.08
CA SER A 155 -0.86 -7.83 -23.85
C SER A 155 -1.87 -7.89 -25.00
N TRP A 156 -2.06 -6.78 -25.71
CA TRP A 156 -2.81 -6.71 -26.96
C TRP A 156 -2.19 -7.62 -28.02
N LEU A 157 -0.88 -7.50 -28.29
CA LEU A 157 -0.17 -8.35 -29.26
C LEU A 157 -0.03 -9.81 -28.82
N GLU A 158 0.01 -10.07 -27.50
CA GLU A 158 -0.07 -11.42 -26.96
C GLU A 158 -1.48 -12.04 -27.15
N GLY A 159 -2.49 -11.25 -27.55
CA GLY A 159 -3.87 -11.69 -27.75
C GLY A 159 -4.69 -11.79 -26.45
N ARG A 160 -4.26 -11.13 -25.37
CA ARG A 160 -4.89 -11.19 -24.04
C ARG A 160 -5.93 -10.09 -23.81
N LEU A 161 -5.93 -9.06 -24.63
CA LEU A 161 -6.89 -7.96 -24.59
C LEU A 161 -7.69 -7.93 -25.89
N SER A 162 -8.91 -7.43 -25.83
CA SER A 162 -9.76 -7.21 -27.00
C SER A 162 -9.59 -5.80 -27.58
N LYS A 163 -9.97 -5.63 -28.85
CA LYS A 163 -9.96 -4.31 -29.52
C LYS A 163 -10.84 -3.30 -28.78
N ASP A 164 -11.99 -3.73 -28.27
CA ASP A 164 -12.90 -2.89 -27.49
C ASP A 164 -12.22 -2.36 -26.22
N GLN A 165 -11.49 -3.22 -25.49
CA GLN A 165 -10.74 -2.79 -24.31
C GLN A 165 -9.66 -1.75 -24.65
N ILE A 166 -8.93 -1.98 -25.74
CA ILE A 166 -7.86 -1.06 -26.18
C ILE A 166 -8.43 0.31 -26.58
N ASN A 167 -9.56 0.34 -27.28
CA ASN A 167 -10.24 1.59 -27.62
C ASN A 167 -10.84 2.29 -26.38
N ASN A 168 -11.20 1.54 -25.34
CA ASN A 168 -11.76 2.06 -24.09
C ASN A 168 -10.71 2.24 -22.98
N PHE A 169 -9.46 2.56 -23.32
CA PHE A 169 -8.46 2.94 -22.33
C PHE A 169 -8.97 4.10 -21.46
N ARG A 170 -8.91 3.93 -20.13
CA ARG A 170 -9.45 4.83 -19.09
C ARG A 170 -10.99 4.99 -19.08
N GLN A 171 -11.72 4.13 -19.75
CA GLN A 171 -13.18 4.15 -19.82
C GLN A 171 -13.77 2.83 -19.33
N GLU A 172 -13.79 2.63 -18.01
CA GLU A 172 -14.08 1.31 -17.40
C GLU A 172 -15.45 1.18 -16.71
N VAL A 173 -16.21 2.28 -16.56
CA VAL A 173 -17.49 2.31 -15.82
C VAL A 173 -18.48 1.21 -16.26
N PHE A 174 -18.51 0.89 -17.56
CA PHE A 174 -19.41 -0.12 -18.13
C PHE A 174 -18.69 -1.44 -18.49
N GLY A 175 -17.58 -1.75 -17.82
CA GLY A 175 -16.92 -3.07 -17.83
C GLY A 175 -16.19 -3.45 -19.11
N ARG A 176 -16.04 -2.52 -20.08
CA ARG A 176 -15.43 -2.79 -21.40
C ARG A 176 -14.15 -2.00 -21.67
N GLY A 177 -13.48 -1.51 -20.62
CA GLY A 177 -12.26 -0.69 -20.74
C GLY A 177 -11.06 -1.22 -19.97
N LEU A 178 -10.02 -0.39 -19.94
CA LEU A 178 -8.78 -0.65 -19.22
C LEU A 178 -8.57 0.43 -18.18
N SER A 179 -8.21 0.04 -16.96
CA SER A 179 -7.87 0.98 -15.89
C SER A 179 -6.71 1.87 -16.28
N SER A 180 -6.67 3.08 -15.72
CA SER A 180 -5.57 4.03 -15.94
C SER A 180 -4.22 3.47 -15.48
N TYR A 181 -4.19 2.74 -14.36
CA TYR A 181 -3.00 2.25 -13.68
C TYR A 181 -3.22 0.82 -13.13
N PRO A 182 -2.19 0.21 -12.50
CA PRO A 182 -2.31 -1.10 -11.86
C PRO A 182 -3.30 -1.11 -10.69
N HIS A 183 -4.56 -1.41 -10.98
CA HIS A 183 -5.65 -1.49 -10.00
C HIS A 183 -6.24 -2.90 -9.95
N PRO A 184 -5.73 -3.81 -9.08
CA PRO A 184 -6.26 -5.16 -8.95
C PRO A 184 -7.74 -5.21 -8.58
N ARG A 185 -8.27 -4.18 -7.90
CA ARG A 185 -9.70 -4.11 -7.60
C ARG A 185 -10.55 -3.93 -8.87
N LEU A 186 -10.04 -3.20 -9.86
CA LEU A 186 -10.74 -2.87 -11.11
C LEU A 186 -10.48 -3.90 -12.21
N MET A 187 -9.29 -4.49 -12.23
CA MET A 187 -8.90 -5.57 -13.16
C MET A 187 -8.41 -6.82 -12.40
N PRO A 188 -9.32 -7.57 -11.74
CA PRO A 188 -9.00 -8.59 -10.73
C PRO A 188 -8.26 -9.83 -11.20
N ASN A 189 -8.18 -10.03 -12.52
CA ASN A 189 -7.50 -11.15 -13.16
C ASN A 189 -6.24 -10.71 -13.93
N TYR A 190 -5.87 -9.42 -13.84
CA TYR A 190 -4.79 -8.84 -14.65
C TYR A 190 -3.74 -8.17 -13.77
N TRP A 191 -4.07 -7.07 -13.09
CA TRP A 191 -3.12 -6.34 -12.26
C TRP A 191 -2.94 -6.99 -10.90
N GLU A 192 -1.72 -6.90 -10.36
CA GLU A 192 -1.35 -7.57 -9.11
C GLU A 192 -1.03 -6.59 -7.98
N PHE A 193 -0.34 -5.48 -8.27
CA PHE A 193 0.20 -4.58 -7.25
C PHE A 193 -0.12 -3.11 -7.59
N PRO A 194 -0.79 -2.36 -6.69
CA PRO A 194 -0.97 -0.92 -6.83
C PRO A 194 0.34 -0.15 -6.63
N THR A 195 0.67 0.75 -7.55
CA THR A 195 1.97 1.46 -7.56
C THR A 195 1.89 2.93 -7.95
N VAL A 196 0.72 3.45 -8.32
CA VAL A 196 0.63 4.82 -8.84
C VAL A 196 0.68 5.90 -7.75
N SER A 197 0.30 5.57 -6.51
CA SER A 197 0.67 6.40 -5.37
C SER A 197 2.15 6.17 -5.09
N MET A 198 2.96 7.15 -5.46
CA MET A 198 4.42 7.06 -5.48
C MET A 198 4.97 6.82 -4.07
N GLY A 199 6.05 6.07 -3.97
CA GLY A 199 6.70 5.71 -2.70
C GLY A 199 6.12 4.47 -2.02
N LEU A 200 4.80 4.26 -2.06
CA LEU A 200 4.16 3.09 -1.44
C LEU A 200 4.63 1.77 -2.03
N GLY A 201 4.92 1.76 -3.35
CA GLY A 201 5.39 0.59 -4.06
C GLY A 201 6.74 0.08 -3.55
N ALA A 202 7.67 0.97 -3.21
CA ALA A 202 9.00 0.63 -2.73
C ALA A 202 8.95 -0.12 -1.39
N MET A 203 8.23 0.47 -0.43
CA MET A 203 8.03 -0.09 0.90
C MET A 203 7.27 -1.42 0.82
N SER A 204 6.20 -1.47 0.02
CA SER A 204 5.44 -2.71 -0.20
C SER A 204 6.29 -3.82 -0.82
N ALA A 205 7.14 -3.51 -1.80
CA ALA A 205 8.03 -4.48 -2.43
C ALA A 205 9.09 -5.03 -1.46
N ILE A 206 9.70 -4.17 -0.63
CA ILE A 206 10.65 -4.60 0.42
C ILE A 206 9.98 -5.57 1.39
N HIS A 207 8.80 -5.20 1.89
CA HIS A 207 8.06 -6.03 2.84
C HIS A 207 7.48 -7.30 2.21
N HIS A 208 7.16 -7.29 0.91
CA HIS A 208 6.77 -8.50 0.18
C HIS A 208 7.95 -9.46 0.02
N ALA A 209 9.15 -8.98 -0.32
CA ALA A 209 10.36 -9.81 -0.40
C ALA A 209 10.70 -10.43 0.96
N ARG A 210 10.58 -9.64 2.03
CA ARG A 210 10.69 -10.11 3.41
C ARG A 210 9.64 -11.17 3.75
N PHE A 211 8.39 -10.95 3.36
CA PHE A 211 7.30 -11.88 3.66
C PHE A 211 7.43 -13.20 2.89
N ASN A 212 7.96 -13.18 1.67
CA ASN A 212 8.29 -14.40 0.94
C ASN A 212 9.29 -15.25 1.73
N ARG A 213 10.35 -14.63 2.31
CA ARG A 213 11.26 -15.35 3.21
C ARG A 213 10.57 -15.90 4.44
N TYR A 214 9.68 -15.12 5.06
CA TYR A 214 8.87 -15.59 6.19
C TYR A 214 8.05 -16.83 5.84
N LEU A 215 7.38 -16.84 4.67
CA LEU A 215 6.60 -17.99 4.20
C LEU A 215 7.48 -19.22 3.98
N SER A 216 8.64 -19.06 3.31
CA SER A 216 9.59 -20.14 3.07
C SER A 216 10.19 -20.68 4.37
N ASP A 217 10.62 -19.80 5.28
CA ASP A 217 11.25 -20.16 6.55
C ASP A 217 10.28 -20.88 7.49
N ARG A 218 9.00 -20.50 7.45
CA ARG A 218 7.91 -21.16 8.18
C ARG A 218 7.39 -22.42 7.50
N GLY A 219 7.86 -22.76 6.30
CA GLY A 219 7.39 -23.91 5.52
C GLY A 219 5.93 -23.78 5.07
N LEU A 220 5.44 -22.55 4.86
CA LEU A 220 4.07 -22.24 4.44
C LEU A 220 3.93 -22.24 2.91
N ALA A 221 4.92 -21.73 2.18
CA ALA A 221 4.97 -21.74 0.72
C ALA A 221 6.43 -21.76 0.23
N ASP A 222 6.70 -22.39 -0.91
CA ASP A 222 8.01 -22.30 -1.56
C ASP A 222 8.11 -21.04 -2.40
N THR A 223 8.82 -20.05 -1.89
CA THR A 223 9.02 -18.76 -2.55
C THR A 223 10.46 -18.54 -3.02
N ARG A 224 11.32 -19.56 -2.92
CA ARG A 224 12.79 -19.39 -3.05
C ARG A 224 13.23 -18.97 -4.45
N GLU A 225 12.47 -19.39 -5.45
CA GLU A 225 12.74 -19.09 -6.87
C GLU A 225 12.09 -17.79 -7.36
N SER A 226 11.28 -17.14 -6.51
CA SER A 226 10.58 -15.89 -6.82
C SER A 226 11.44 -14.68 -6.51
N THR A 227 11.43 -13.70 -7.41
CA THR A 227 12.05 -12.39 -7.21
C THR A 227 11.00 -11.29 -7.21
N VAL A 228 11.12 -10.36 -6.26
CA VAL A 228 10.35 -9.11 -6.26
C VAL A 228 11.11 -8.07 -7.08
N TRP A 229 10.49 -7.60 -8.15
CA TRP A 229 10.99 -6.55 -9.03
C TRP A 229 10.20 -5.27 -8.81
N TYR A 230 10.84 -4.23 -8.30
CA TYR A 230 10.23 -2.92 -8.16
C TYR A 230 10.74 -1.96 -9.20
N THR A 231 9.83 -1.32 -9.95
CA THR A 231 10.20 -0.38 -11.00
C THR A 231 9.65 1.01 -10.67
N MET A 232 10.53 2.01 -10.61
CA MET A 232 10.19 3.37 -10.21
C MET A 232 10.92 4.41 -11.06
N GLY A 233 10.43 5.65 -11.03
CA GLY A 233 11.19 6.80 -11.54
C GLY A 233 12.20 7.29 -10.51
N ASP A 234 13.26 7.95 -10.95
CA ASP A 234 14.18 8.66 -10.04
C ASP A 234 13.48 9.79 -9.26
N GLY A 235 12.54 10.53 -9.87
CA GLY A 235 11.77 11.56 -9.18
C GLY A 235 10.91 11.06 -8.02
N GLU A 236 10.47 9.80 -8.07
CA GLU A 236 9.70 9.14 -7.00
C GLU A 236 10.55 8.87 -5.74
N SER A 237 11.89 8.90 -5.85
CA SER A 237 12.79 8.77 -4.71
C SER A 237 12.75 9.96 -3.73
N ASP A 238 12.09 11.06 -4.10
CA ASP A 238 11.84 12.20 -3.20
C ASP A 238 10.74 11.89 -2.16
N GLU A 239 9.88 10.89 -2.40
CA GLU A 239 8.90 10.42 -1.40
C GLU A 239 9.64 9.71 -0.25
N PRO A 240 9.38 10.07 1.04
CA PRO A 240 10.05 9.44 2.18
C PRO A 240 9.96 7.91 2.19
N GLU A 241 8.79 7.37 1.84
CA GLU A 241 8.47 5.94 1.79
C GLU A 241 9.33 5.18 0.77
N SER A 242 9.80 5.85 -0.28
CA SER A 242 10.65 5.24 -1.31
C SER A 242 11.96 4.72 -0.75
N LEU A 243 12.50 5.38 0.28
CA LEU A 243 13.86 5.15 0.77
C LEU A 243 13.92 4.80 2.26
N SER A 244 12.81 4.84 3.01
CA SER A 244 12.83 4.64 4.46
C SER A 244 13.25 3.22 4.89
N GLU A 245 12.93 2.19 4.08
CA GLU A 245 13.14 0.78 4.43
C GLU A 245 14.35 0.13 3.74
N ILE A 246 15.19 0.88 3.04
CA ILE A 246 16.35 0.28 2.34
C ILE A 246 17.33 -0.37 3.33
N ALA A 247 17.51 0.20 4.53
CA ALA A 247 18.35 -0.39 5.56
C ALA A 247 17.78 -1.71 6.12
N LEU A 248 16.45 -1.83 6.22
CA LEU A 248 15.78 -3.09 6.60
C LEU A 248 16.09 -4.19 5.57
N ALA A 249 15.96 -3.88 4.28
CA ALA A 249 16.20 -4.84 3.21
C ALA A 249 17.62 -5.41 3.23
N ALA A 250 18.62 -4.55 3.46
CA ALA A 250 20.00 -4.97 3.58
C ALA A 250 20.28 -5.74 4.87
N ARG A 251 19.76 -5.28 6.02
CA ARG A 251 19.91 -5.96 7.32
C ARG A 251 19.37 -7.38 7.29
N GLU A 252 18.24 -7.60 6.61
CA GLU A 252 17.65 -8.94 6.44
C GLU A 252 18.18 -9.66 5.20
N GLY A 253 19.16 -9.09 4.49
CA GLY A 253 19.89 -9.68 3.38
C GLY A 253 19.02 -10.07 2.18
N LEU A 254 17.98 -9.30 1.86
CA LEU A 254 16.90 -9.59 0.89
C LEU A 254 17.36 -9.71 -0.58
N ASP A 255 18.14 -10.75 -0.90
CA ASP A 255 18.61 -11.07 -2.25
C ASP A 255 17.52 -11.57 -3.24
N ASN A 256 16.28 -11.67 -2.77
CA ASN A 256 15.09 -11.88 -3.59
C ASN A 256 14.40 -10.56 -3.98
N LEU A 257 15.08 -9.42 -3.82
CA LEU A 257 14.59 -8.08 -4.15
C LEU A 257 15.52 -7.36 -5.13
N VAL A 258 14.94 -6.86 -6.23
CA VAL A 258 15.61 -6.01 -7.21
C VAL A 258 14.82 -4.74 -7.45
N PHE A 259 15.44 -3.59 -7.20
CA PHE A 259 14.93 -2.28 -7.60
C PHE A 259 15.49 -1.91 -8.99
N ILE A 260 14.63 -1.41 -9.87
CA ILE A 260 14.98 -0.81 -11.16
C ILE A 260 14.53 0.65 -11.12
N ILE A 261 15.49 1.56 -10.89
CA ILE A 261 15.23 2.99 -10.87
C ILE A 261 15.52 3.54 -12.26
N ASN A 262 14.47 4.02 -12.92
CA ASN A 262 14.55 4.70 -14.19
C ASN A 262 15.07 6.14 -13.97
N CYS A 263 16.39 6.29 -14.05
CA CYS A 263 17.10 7.57 -13.95
C CYS A 263 17.05 8.31 -15.28
N ASN A 264 15.87 8.80 -15.66
CA ASN A 264 15.71 9.67 -16.82
C ASN A 264 16.09 11.13 -16.54
N LEU A 265 16.48 11.40 -15.28
CA LEU A 265 16.93 12.66 -14.70
C LEU A 265 15.81 13.71 -14.54
N GLN A 266 14.56 13.38 -14.89
CA GLN A 266 13.43 14.31 -14.91
C GLN A 266 12.26 13.84 -14.02
N ARG A 267 11.67 14.79 -13.31
CA ARG A 267 10.30 14.71 -12.78
C ARG A 267 9.33 15.44 -13.71
N LEU A 268 8.12 15.71 -13.23
CA LEU A 268 7.04 16.26 -14.04
C LEU A 268 7.39 17.62 -14.67
N ASP A 269 7.95 18.53 -13.87
CA ASP A 269 8.18 19.93 -14.26
C ASP A 269 9.67 20.29 -14.44
N GLY A 270 10.55 19.31 -14.65
CA GLY A 270 11.98 19.54 -14.88
C GLY A 270 12.88 18.48 -14.26
N PRO A 271 14.20 18.74 -14.12
CA PRO A 271 15.15 17.78 -13.59
C PRO A 271 14.91 17.48 -12.10
N VAL A 272 15.26 16.26 -11.66
CA VAL A 272 15.19 15.86 -10.24
C VAL A 272 16.27 16.58 -9.43
N ARG A 273 17.51 16.58 -9.94
CA ARG A 273 18.68 17.26 -9.34
C ARG A 273 19.46 18.06 -10.39
N GLY A 274 18.88 19.11 -10.95
CA GLY A 274 19.50 19.88 -12.04
C GLY A 274 20.95 20.34 -11.79
N ASN A 275 21.26 20.75 -10.55
CA ASN A 275 22.60 21.21 -10.12
C ASN A 275 23.45 20.09 -9.48
N GLY A 276 22.97 18.84 -9.50
CA GLY A 276 23.62 17.69 -8.87
C GLY A 276 23.62 16.49 -9.81
N LYS A 277 23.77 15.28 -9.23
CA LYS A 277 23.68 14.02 -9.96
C LYS A 277 22.83 13.00 -9.20
N ILE A 278 21.57 12.82 -9.58
CA ILE A 278 20.63 11.95 -8.86
C ILE A 278 21.11 10.50 -8.78
N VAL A 279 21.75 9.98 -9.83
CA VAL A 279 22.34 8.64 -9.84
C VAL A 279 23.42 8.49 -8.77
N GLN A 280 24.28 9.50 -8.58
CA GLN A 280 25.35 9.47 -7.56
C GLN A 280 24.78 9.63 -6.14
N GLU A 281 23.73 10.46 -5.97
CA GLU A 281 22.99 10.58 -4.71
C GLU A 281 22.36 9.23 -4.32
N LEU A 282 21.67 8.57 -5.26
CA LEU A 282 21.05 7.28 -5.03
C LEU A 282 22.08 6.18 -4.79
N GLU A 283 23.17 6.14 -5.58
CA GLU A 283 24.28 5.21 -5.33
C GLU A 283 24.79 5.34 -3.89
N GLY A 284 24.98 6.57 -3.41
CA GLY A 284 25.42 6.81 -2.05
C GLY A 284 24.44 6.33 -0.98
N ARG A 285 23.14 6.59 -1.16
CA ARG A 285 22.11 6.14 -0.21
C ARG A 285 21.99 4.62 -0.17
N PHE A 286 21.93 3.97 -1.33
CA PHE A 286 21.79 2.52 -1.42
C PHE A 286 23.06 1.77 -0.98
N SER A 287 24.23 2.23 -1.41
CA SER A 287 25.51 1.63 -0.98
C SER A 287 25.71 1.80 0.52
N GLY A 288 25.43 3.00 1.06
CA GLY A 288 25.49 3.28 2.49
C GLY A 288 24.51 2.44 3.32
N ALA A 289 23.41 1.99 2.72
CA ALA A 289 22.46 1.08 3.33
C ALA A 289 22.87 -0.40 3.23
N GLY A 290 23.89 -0.77 2.45
CA GLY A 290 24.35 -2.15 2.27
C GLY A 290 23.75 -2.88 1.07
N TRP A 291 23.26 -2.16 0.05
CA TRP A 291 22.75 -2.76 -1.19
C TRP A 291 23.85 -3.00 -2.21
N ASN A 292 23.66 -4.01 -3.05
CA ASN A 292 24.40 -4.14 -4.30
C ASN A 292 23.90 -3.08 -5.30
N VAL A 293 24.78 -2.16 -5.74
CA VAL A 293 24.42 -1.07 -6.66
C VAL A 293 25.00 -1.31 -8.04
N ILE A 294 24.13 -1.45 -9.03
CA ILE A 294 24.49 -1.59 -10.45
C ILE A 294 24.13 -0.29 -11.18
N LYS A 295 25.13 0.51 -11.55
CA LYS A 295 24.96 1.66 -12.44
C LYS A 295 24.98 1.20 -13.88
N LEU A 296 23.92 1.54 -14.59
CA LEU A 296 23.69 1.23 -15.99
C LEU A 296 23.55 2.56 -16.75
N LEU A 297 24.68 3.17 -17.10
CA LEU A 297 24.77 4.55 -17.56
C LEU A 297 24.94 4.69 -19.07
N TRP A 298 25.84 3.91 -19.65
CA TRP A 298 26.31 4.09 -21.02
C TRP A 298 26.10 2.81 -21.85
N GLY A 299 25.63 2.96 -23.09
CA GLY A 299 25.43 1.84 -24.00
C GLY A 299 26.72 1.37 -24.67
N THR A 300 26.61 0.30 -25.46
CA THR A 300 27.74 -0.40 -26.10
C THR A 300 28.55 0.48 -27.06
N LYS A 301 27.96 1.53 -27.63
CA LYS A 301 28.68 2.49 -28.49
C LYS A 301 29.75 3.29 -27.72
N TRP A 302 29.58 3.46 -26.41
CA TRP A 302 30.51 4.19 -25.56
C TRP A 302 31.74 3.38 -25.18
N ASP A 303 31.67 2.05 -25.20
CA ASP A 303 32.77 1.17 -24.77
C ASP A 303 34.07 1.46 -25.53
N LYS A 304 33.96 1.67 -26.86
CA LYS A 304 35.12 2.01 -27.70
C LYS A 304 35.76 3.34 -27.28
N LEU A 305 34.96 4.34 -26.94
CA LEU A 305 35.45 5.64 -26.48
C LEU A 305 36.14 5.53 -25.11
N PHE A 306 35.58 4.74 -24.19
CA PHE A 306 36.22 4.51 -22.89
C PHE A 306 37.53 3.72 -23.01
N SER A 307 37.63 2.81 -23.98
CA SER A 307 38.87 2.06 -24.27
C SER A 307 39.93 2.84 -25.06
N HIS A 308 39.58 4.03 -25.58
CA HIS A 308 40.52 4.90 -26.29
C HIS A 308 41.62 5.43 -25.35
N ALA A 309 42.80 5.78 -25.88
CA ALA A 309 43.90 6.34 -25.09
C ALA A 309 43.48 7.60 -24.28
N ASN A 310 42.57 8.40 -24.84
CA ASN A 310 42.00 9.60 -24.21
C ASN A 310 40.71 9.34 -23.41
N GLY A 311 40.27 8.08 -23.26
CA GLY A 311 39.00 7.73 -22.59
C GLY A 311 38.88 8.20 -21.14
N LYS A 312 40.01 8.35 -20.45
CA LYS A 312 40.07 8.92 -19.08
C LYS A 312 39.51 10.35 -18.99
N TYR A 313 39.76 11.18 -20.01
CA TYR A 313 39.26 12.54 -20.07
C TYR A 313 37.75 12.56 -20.30
N LEU A 314 37.22 11.57 -21.04
CA LEU A 314 35.78 11.44 -21.27
C LEU A 314 35.07 11.03 -19.98
N ALA A 315 35.61 10.05 -19.26
CA ALA A 315 35.09 9.65 -17.96
C ALA A 315 35.08 10.82 -16.96
N GLU A 316 36.17 11.60 -16.92
CA GLU A 316 36.23 12.80 -16.09
C GLU A 316 35.19 13.85 -16.50
N ARG A 317 35.05 14.13 -17.81
CA ARG A 317 34.07 15.08 -18.33
C ARG A 317 32.64 14.69 -17.94
N LEU A 318 32.25 13.44 -18.16
CA LEU A 318 30.92 12.93 -17.82
C LEU A 318 30.65 12.99 -16.31
N ASN A 319 31.68 12.78 -15.49
CA ASN A 319 31.59 12.89 -14.04
C ASN A 319 31.40 14.35 -13.57
N GLN A 320 31.97 15.33 -14.28
CA GLN A 320 31.84 16.76 -13.97
C GLN A 320 30.48 17.36 -14.38
N LEU A 321 29.79 16.78 -15.37
CA LEU A 321 28.48 17.28 -15.80
C LEU A 321 27.42 17.08 -14.71
N VAL A 322 26.73 18.14 -14.32
CA VAL A 322 25.50 18.04 -13.53
C VAL A 322 24.34 17.55 -14.41
N ASP A 323 23.29 16.97 -13.82
CA ASP A 323 22.18 16.36 -14.55
C ASP A 323 21.51 17.34 -15.53
N GLY A 324 21.42 18.64 -15.18
CA GLY A 324 20.85 19.66 -16.05
C GLY A 324 21.64 19.86 -17.34
N ASP A 325 22.97 19.97 -17.24
CA ASP A 325 23.85 20.07 -18.40
C ASP A 325 23.90 18.75 -19.19
N GLU A 326 23.97 17.62 -18.48
CA GLU A 326 23.94 16.30 -19.11
C GLU A 326 22.69 16.12 -19.98
N GLN A 327 21.50 16.46 -19.45
CA GLN A 327 20.26 16.41 -20.24
C GLN A 327 20.32 17.31 -21.47
N ARG A 328 20.71 18.58 -21.29
CA ARG A 328 20.76 19.57 -22.38
C ARG A 328 21.73 19.15 -23.48
N ILE A 329 22.92 18.67 -23.11
CA ILE A 329 23.97 18.29 -24.04
C ILE A 329 23.61 16.98 -24.75
N LEU A 330 23.19 15.94 -24.04
CA LEU A 330 22.93 14.63 -24.65
C LEU A 330 21.68 14.62 -25.55
N THR A 331 20.75 15.55 -25.34
CA THR A 331 19.58 15.75 -26.22
C THR A 331 19.71 16.97 -27.14
N GLY A 332 20.91 17.54 -27.19
CA GLY A 332 21.25 18.66 -28.06
C GLY A 332 21.43 18.23 -29.52
N ASN A 333 21.67 19.21 -30.39
CA ASN A 333 22.11 18.92 -31.75
C ASN A 333 23.61 18.52 -31.77
N ALA A 334 24.08 18.02 -32.91
CA ALA A 334 25.47 17.58 -33.05
C ALA A 334 26.50 18.68 -32.76
N GLU A 335 26.18 19.95 -33.05
CA GLU A 335 27.06 21.09 -32.74
C GLU A 335 27.28 21.24 -31.22
N ILE A 336 26.20 21.21 -30.43
CA ILE A 336 26.26 21.25 -28.96
C ILE A 336 27.06 20.05 -28.43
N ILE A 337 26.80 18.85 -28.95
CA ILE A 337 27.51 17.64 -28.52
C ILE A 337 29.01 17.79 -28.81
N ARG A 338 29.37 18.17 -30.03
CA ARG A 338 30.76 18.30 -30.46
C ARG A 338 31.51 19.35 -29.65
N ASN A 339 30.90 20.52 -29.43
CA ASN A 339 31.57 21.67 -28.83
C ASN A 339 31.53 21.66 -27.30
N GLU A 340 30.48 21.11 -26.69
CA GLU A 340 30.30 21.14 -25.23
C GLU A 340 30.62 19.81 -24.54
N LEU A 341 30.35 18.66 -25.17
CA LEU A 341 30.74 17.36 -24.60
C LEU A 341 32.23 17.09 -24.87
N PHE A 342 32.67 17.25 -26.11
CA PHE A 342 34.05 16.96 -26.54
C PHE A 342 34.94 18.21 -26.60
N ASN A 343 34.84 19.03 -25.55
CA ASN A 343 35.29 20.43 -25.51
C ASN A 343 36.81 20.65 -25.25
N SER A 344 37.62 19.59 -25.19
CA SER A 344 39.07 19.67 -25.06
C SER A 344 39.78 19.05 -26.26
N PRO A 345 41.07 19.38 -26.52
CA PRO A 345 41.82 18.75 -27.60
C PRO A 345 41.82 17.21 -27.54
N GLU A 346 42.00 16.64 -26.36
CA GLU A 346 42.02 15.18 -26.14
C GLU A 346 40.67 14.54 -26.45
N LEU A 347 39.57 15.22 -26.11
CA LEU A 347 38.22 14.74 -26.37
C LEU A 347 37.80 14.92 -27.83
N SER A 348 38.15 16.04 -28.44
CA SER A 348 37.90 16.32 -29.86
C SER A 348 38.60 15.31 -30.77
N GLU A 349 39.81 14.86 -30.41
CA GLU A 349 40.53 13.81 -31.14
C GLU A 349 39.74 12.49 -31.20
N MET A 350 39.02 12.13 -30.13
CA MET A 350 38.28 10.86 -30.04
C MET A 350 37.15 10.74 -31.06
N ILE A 351 36.63 11.87 -31.53
CA ILE A 351 35.51 11.96 -32.48
C ILE A 351 35.94 12.50 -33.85
N GLN A 352 37.25 12.51 -34.13
CA GLN A 352 37.75 12.98 -35.42
C GLN A 352 37.16 12.13 -36.56
N GLY A 353 36.54 12.80 -37.54
CA GLY A 353 35.88 12.15 -38.67
C GLY A 353 34.45 11.64 -38.40
N TRP A 354 33.92 11.80 -37.18
CA TRP A 354 32.53 11.44 -36.88
C TRP A 354 31.53 12.42 -37.49
N SER A 355 30.51 11.88 -38.14
CA SER A 355 29.39 12.66 -38.66
C SER A 355 28.48 13.16 -37.54
N ASP A 356 27.60 14.11 -37.86
CA ASP A 356 26.61 14.61 -36.91
C ASP A 356 25.63 13.52 -36.46
N ASN A 357 25.30 12.59 -37.36
CA ASN A 357 24.46 11.43 -37.03
C ASN A 357 25.18 10.47 -36.08
N ASP A 358 26.50 10.28 -36.21
CA ASP A 358 27.27 9.43 -35.30
C ASP A 358 27.24 9.98 -33.87
N LEU A 359 27.35 11.32 -33.72
CA LEU A 359 27.29 11.99 -32.42
C LEU A 359 25.91 11.87 -31.77
N ILE A 360 24.84 12.12 -32.52
CA ILE A 360 23.46 11.98 -32.01
C ILE A 360 23.20 10.52 -31.63
N ALA A 361 23.59 9.58 -32.49
CA ALA A 361 23.36 8.16 -32.25
C ALA A 361 24.21 7.60 -31.09
N LEU A 362 25.28 8.29 -30.68
CA LEU A 362 26.05 8.00 -29.47
C LEU A 362 25.30 8.49 -28.22
N THR A 363 24.83 9.73 -28.19
CA THR A 363 24.16 10.31 -27.02
C THR A 363 22.78 9.72 -26.75
N GLU A 364 22.13 9.17 -27.77
CA GLU A 364 20.90 8.37 -27.62
C GLU A 364 21.16 6.96 -27.04
N ASN A 365 22.37 6.43 -27.17
CA ASN A 365 22.75 5.09 -26.68
C ASN A 365 23.24 5.13 -25.23
N VAL A 366 22.35 5.55 -24.32
CA VAL A 366 22.55 5.40 -22.86
C VAL A 366 22.25 3.96 -22.41
N GLY A 367 22.81 3.56 -21.28
CA GLY A 367 22.81 2.16 -20.82
C GLY A 367 21.41 1.59 -20.62
N GLY A 368 20.46 2.38 -20.13
CA GLY A 368 19.06 1.95 -19.97
C GLY A 368 18.28 1.79 -21.28
N HIS A 369 18.91 2.05 -22.43
CA HIS A 369 18.38 1.80 -23.78
C HIS A 369 19.20 0.77 -24.57
N ASP A 370 20.18 0.13 -23.94
CA ASP A 370 21.03 -0.87 -24.56
C ASP A 370 20.68 -2.27 -24.03
N MET A 371 20.07 -3.10 -24.88
CA MET A 371 19.56 -4.41 -24.46
C MET A 371 20.63 -5.34 -23.89
N GLU A 372 21.87 -5.25 -24.40
CA GLU A 372 22.97 -6.08 -23.92
C GLU A 372 23.42 -5.65 -22.52
N LYS A 373 23.56 -4.34 -22.30
CA LYS A 373 23.90 -3.77 -20.99
C LYS A 373 22.80 -4.03 -19.95
N ILE A 374 21.53 -3.93 -20.34
CA ILE A 374 20.39 -4.26 -19.46
C ILE A 374 20.42 -5.73 -19.08
N HIS A 375 20.62 -6.64 -20.05
CA HIS A 375 20.67 -8.08 -19.77
C HIS A 375 21.79 -8.41 -18.77
N ALA A 376 22.96 -7.80 -18.93
CA ALA A 376 24.07 -7.95 -17.99
C ALA A 376 23.70 -7.49 -16.58
N ALA A 377 23.06 -6.32 -16.45
CA ALA A 377 22.62 -5.80 -15.16
C ALA A 377 21.59 -6.74 -14.48
N PHE A 378 20.60 -7.23 -15.23
CA PHE A 378 19.57 -8.12 -14.67
C PHE A 378 20.14 -9.49 -14.30
N SER A 379 21.02 -10.05 -15.13
CA SER A 379 21.73 -11.30 -14.84
C SER A 379 22.61 -11.18 -13.59
N SER A 380 23.34 -10.07 -13.45
CA SER A 380 24.15 -9.78 -12.26
C SER A 380 23.27 -9.61 -11.01
N ALA A 381 22.12 -8.92 -11.13
CA ALA A 381 21.20 -8.74 -10.01
C ALA A 381 20.63 -10.07 -9.51
N ARG A 382 20.23 -10.97 -10.42
CA ARG A 382 19.75 -12.32 -10.06
C ARG A 382 20.84 -13.21 -9.44
N ALA A 383 22.08 -13.04 -9.88
CA ALA A 383 23.21 -13.79 -9.37
C ALA A 383 23.67 -13.33 -7.98
N ASN A 384 23.36 -12.08 -7.60
CA ASN A 384 23.70 -11.54 -6.28
C ASN A 384 23.01 -12.32 -5.16
N LYS A 385 23.73 -12.60 -4.07
CA LYS A 385 23.24 -13.31 -2.88
C LYS A 385 23.64 -12.59 -1.61
N GLY A 386 22.81 -12.71 -0.58
CA GLY A 386 23.04 -12.09 0.73
C GLY A 386 22.70 -10.61 0.85
N SER A 387 22.35 -9.91 -0.24
CA SER A 387 21.92 -8.50 -0.22
C SER A 387 20.92 -8.19 -1.33
N PRO A 388 20.04 -7.18 -1.13
CA PRO A 388 19.18 -6.68 -2.20
C PRO A 388 20.00 -5.94 -3.27
N THR A 389 19.48 -5.86 -4.50
CA THR A 389 20.12 -5.14 -5.61
C THR A 389 19.30 -3.94 -6.06
N VAL A 390 19.96 -2.82 -6.36
CA VAL A 390 19.37 -1.69 -7.09
C VAL A 390 20.10 -1.48 -8.41
N ILE A 391 19.33 -1.30 -9.48
CA ILE A 391 19.80 -0.95 -10.81
C ILE A 391 19.45 0.51 -11.06
N LEU A 392 20.46 1.36 -11.18
CA LEU A 392 20.32 2.78 -11.50
C LEU A 392 20.49 2.93 -13.02
N ALA A 393 19.38 2.90 -13.74
CA ALA A 393 19.36 2.86 -15.19
C ALA A 393 19.21 4.25 -15.77
N ARG A 394 20.27 4.78 -16.39
CA ARG A 394 20.21 6.03 -17.14
C ARG A 394 19.42 5.82 -18.42
N THR A 395 18.29 6.50 -18.54
CA THR A 395 17.44 6.48 -19.74
C THR A 395 17.16 7.90 -20.23
N ILE A 396 16.50 8.04 -21.38
CA ILE A 396 16.01 9.32 -21.91
C ILE A 396 14.49 9.34 -21.83
N LYS A 397 13.92 10.40 -21.24
CA LYS A 397 12.47 10.57 -21.16
C LYS A 397 11.88 10.81 -22.55
N GLY A 398 10.84 10.05 -22.93
CA GLY A 398 10.26 10.15 -24.28
C GLY A 398 11.13 9.55 -25.39
N TYR A 399 12.00 8.59 -25.07
CA TYR A 399 12.92 7.98 -26.01
C TYR A 399 12.26 7.32 -27.24
N GLY A 400 12.79 7.65 -28.43
CA GLY A 400 12.34 7.11 -29.72
C GLY A 400 10.94 7.53 -30.15
N LEU A 401 10.37 8.57 -29.53
CA LEU A 401 9.14 9.25 -29.98
C LEU A 401 9.44 10.46 -30.89
N GLY A 402 10.70 10.66 -31.25
CA GLY A 402 11.19 11.78 -32.06
C GLY A 402 11.67 13.01 -31.27
N PRO A 403 12.27 14.01 -31.95
CA PRO A 403 12.94 15.15 -31.33
C PRO A 403 12.02 16.08 -30.51
N GLY A 404 10.73 16.08 -30.84
CA GLY A 404 9.70 16.83 -30.12
C GLY A 404 9.37 16.26 -28.74
N PHE A 405 9.78 15.02 -28.45
CA PHE A 405 9.53 14.33 -27.18
C PHE A 405 10.80 14.08 -26.38
N ALA A 406 11.85 13.54 -26.99
CA ALA A 406 13.05 13.09 -26.29
C ALA A 406 13.70 14.20 -25.45
N GLY A 407 13.81 13.98 -24.14
CA GLY A 407 14.48 14.88 -23.19
C GLY A 407 13.80 16.23 -22.92
N ARG A 408 12.60 16.51 -23.45
CA ARG A 408 11.94 17.82 -23.22
C ARG A 408 11.16 17.83 -21.90
N ASN A 409 11.18 18.95 -21.18
CA ASN A 409 10.41 19.11 -19.94
C ASN A 409 8.88 18.96 -20.17
N THR A 410 8.36 19.50 -21.27
CA THR A 410 6.92 19.47 -21.60
C THR A 410 6.39 18.07 -21.95
N THR A 411 7.29 17.12 -22.19
CA THR A 411 6.97 15.76 -22.66
C THR A 411 6.13 14.95 -21.67
N HIS A 412 6.10 15.29 -20.38
CA HIS A 412 5.15 14.66 -19.45
C HIS A 412 3.69 15.03 -19.78
N GLN A 413 3.47 16.28 -20.16
CA GLN A 413 2.16 16.88 -20.40
C GLN A 413 1.64 16.61 -21.83
N LYS A 414 2.52 16.18 -22.75
CA LYS A 414 2.13 15.77 -24.11
C LYS A 414 1.32 14.47 -24.09
N LYS A 415 0.00 14.60 -24.24
CA LYS A 415 -0.98 13.48 -24.27
C LYS A 415 -1.40 13.07 -25.68
N LYS A 416 -0.96 13.81 -26.70
CA LYS A 416 -1.30 13.61 -28.11
C LYS A 416 0.01 13.67 -28.89
N ALA A 417 0.32 12.63 -29.67
CA ALA A 417 1.37 12.72 -30.67
C ALA A 417 0.90 13.62 -31.83
N ASP A 418 1.80 14.45 -32.34
CA ASP A 418 1.58 15.17 -33.60
C ASP A 418 1.90 14.26 -34.80
N ILE A 419 1.49 14.70 -35.99
CA ILE A 419 1.68 13.91 -37.22
C ILE A 419 3.16 13.65 -37.51
N ASP A 420 4.03 14.62 -37.22
CA ASP A 420 5.47 14.50 -37.43
C ASP A 420 6.08 13.41 -36.55
N ALA A 421 5.70 13.32 -35.27
CA ALA A 421 6.14 12.24 -34.39
C ALA A 421 5.61 10.87 -34.84
N MET A 422 4.37 10.81 -35.34
CA MET A 422 3.80 9.58 -35.89
C MET A 422 4.55 9.11 -37.15
N MET A 423 4.79 10.00 -38.12
CA MET A 423 5.58 9.67 -39.32
C MET A 423 6.99 9.21 -38.95
N TYR A 424 7.66 9.94 -38.05
CA TYR A 424 9.00 9.58 -37.58
C TYR A 424 9.05 8.17 -36.99
N MET A 425 8.12 7.83 -36.10
CA MET A 425 8.08 6.49 -35.50
C MET A 425 7.72 5.41 -36.51
N ARG A 426 6.73 5.66 -37.38
CA ARG A 426 6.32 4.73 -38.43
C ARG A 426 7.52 4.35 -39.30
N ASP A 427 8.25 5.36 -39.78
CA ASP A 427 9.38 5.19 -40.69
C ASP A 427 10.56 4.50 -39.98
N MET A 428 10.83 4.87 -38.72
CA MET A 428 11.86 4.24 -37.89
C MET A 428 11.60 2.75 -37.64
N ILE A 429 10.33 2.36 -37.48
CA ILE A 429 9.93 0.96 -37.24
C ILE A 429 9.79 0.18 -38.56
N GLY A 430 9.55 0.88 -39.68
CA GLY A 430 9.20 0.28 -40.97
C GLY A 430 7.77 -0.25 -41.00
N LEU A 431 6.81 0.53 -40.52
CA LEU A 431 5.37 0.20 -40.61
C LEU A 431 4.79 0.68 -41.95
N GLU A 432 3.89 -0.10 -42.54
CA GLU A 432 3.34 0.13 -43.89
C GLU A 432 2.06 1.00 -43.89
N PHE A 433 1.89 1.89 -42.92
CA PHE A 433 0.73 2.81 -42.88
C PHE A 433 0.95 4.02 -43.80
N THR A 434 -0.04 4.38 -44.62
CA THR A 434 0.04 5.63 -45.42
C THR A 434 -0.07 6.87 -44.53
N ASP A 435 0.35 8.03 -45.03
CA ASP A 435 0.23 9.29 -44.29
C ASP A 435 -1.23 9.60 -43.93
N GLU A 436 -2.19 9.27 -44.82
CA GLU A 436 -3.62 9.45 -44.56
C GLU A 436 -4.15 8.51 -43.48
N GLU A 437 -3.65 7.26 -43.40
CA GLU A 437 -4.09 6.30 -42.39
C GLU A 437 -3.72 6.75 -40.97
N LEU A 438 -2.65 7.54 -40.81
CA LEU A 438 -2.21 8.07 -39.51
C LEU A 438 -3.25 8.97 -38.83
N GLU A 439 -4.16 9.60 -39.60
CA GLU A 439 -5.24 10.42 -39.05
C GLU A 439 -6.23 9.61 -38.18
N SER A 440 -6.28 8.30 -38.40
CA SER A 440 -7.13 7.36 -37.64
C SER A 440 -6.46 6.80 -36.38
N TYR A 441 -5.19 7.14 -36.13
CA TYR A 441 -4.35 6.60 -35.05
C TYR A 441 -4.29 5.06 -35.06
N PRO A 442 -3.76 4.44 -36.14
CA PRO A 442 -3.88 3.01 -36.37
C PRO A 442 -3.00 2.20 -35.42
N PHE A 443 -3.56 1.14 -34.82
CA PHE A 443 -2.78 0.17 -34.06
C PHE A 443 -2.10 -0.82 -35.00
N VAL A 444 -0.95 -1.36 -34.57
CA VAL A 444 -0.49 -2.66 -35.04
C VAL A 444 -1.36 -3.71 -34.36
N GLU A 445 -2.25 -4.33 -35.13
CA GLU A 445 -3.25 -5.30 -34.68
C GLU A 445 -2.64 -6.72 -34.60
N PRO A 446 -3.11 -7.59 -33.68
CA PRO A 446 -2.74 -9.00 -33.65
C PRO A 446 -3.01 -9.67 -35.00
N GLY A 447 -2.03 -10.43 -35.48
CA GLY A 447 -2.01 -11.04 -36.80
C GLY A 447 -1.31 -10.21 -37.88
N MET A 448 -1.04 -8.92 -37.65
CA MET A 448 -0.27 -8.11 -38.63
C MET A 448 1.22 -8.47 -38.67
N MET A 449 1.76 -9.00 -37.56
CA MET A 449 3.18 -9.33 -37.43
C MET A 449 3.37 -10.71 -36.77
N PRO A 450 2.92 -11.80 -37.42
CA PRO A 450 2.82 -13.12 -36.78
C PRO A 450 4.16 -13.68 -36.29
N GLU A 451 5.26 -13.45 -37.01
CA GLU A 451 6.59 -13.89 -36.58
C GLU A 451 7.05 -13.20 -35.28
N ILE A 452 6.69 -11.93 -35.11
CA ILE A 452 7.01 -11.14 -33.92
C ILE A 452 6.18 -11.60 -32.73
N GLU A 453 4.87 -11.75 -32.95
CA GLU A 453 3.93 -12.23 -31.93
C GLU A 453 4.31 -13.63 -31.43
N GLU A 454 4.70 -14.51 -32.36
CA GLU A 454 5.17 -15.86 -32.05
C GLU A 454 6.45 -15.83 -31.21
N TYR A 455 7.43 -14.99 -31.56
CA TYR A 455 8.64 -14.82 -30.76
C TYR A 455 8.32 -14.36 -29.32
N MET A 456 7.43 -13.37 -29.16
CA MET A 456 7.01 -12.87 -27.85
C MET A 456 6.36 -13.97 -27.01
N LYS A 457 5.44 -14.75 -27.62
CA LYS A 457 4.75 -15.86 -26.95
C LYS A 457 5.72 -16.97 -26.54
N GLN A 458 6.63 -17.37 -27.41
CA GLN A 458 7.66 -18.38 -27.10
C GLN A 458 8.58 -17.94 -25.94
N ARG A 459 8.95 -16.65 -25.89
CA ARG A 459 9.74 -16.12 -24.76
C ARG A 459 8.95 -16.17 -23.46
N ARG A 460 7.68 -15.78 -23.47
CA ARG A 460 6.82 -15.87 -22.29
C ARG A 460 6.57 -17.32 -21.85
N GLU A 461 6.33 -18.24 -22.78
CA GLU A 461 6.15 -19.66 -22.48
C GLU A 461 7.38 -20.24 -21.76
N LYS A 462 8.60 -19.96 -22.26
CA LYS A 462 9.86 -20.35 -21.62
C LYS A 462 10.05 -19.79 -20.22
N LEU A 463 9.42 -18.66 -19.92
CA LEU A 463 9.45 -17.99 -18.62
C LEU A 463 8.20 -18.24 -17.79
N GLY A 464 7.34 -19.19 -18.15
CA GLY A 464 6.18 -19.57 -17.35
C GLY A 464 4.92 -18.74 -17.58
N GLY A 465 4.70 -18.27 -18.81
CA GLY A 465 3.46 -17.63 -19.24
C GLY A 465 3.51 -16.10 -19.21
N SER A 466 2.43 -15.47 -19.66
CA SER A 466 2.31 -14.01 -19.74
C SER A 466 2.26 -13.36 -18.35
N ILE A 467 2.66 -12.09 -18.30
CA ILE A 467 2.57 -11.24 -17.10
C ILE A 467 2.18 -9.81 -17.54
N PRO A 468 1.48 -9.02 -16.69
CA PRO A 468 0.97 -9.40 -15.38
C PRO A 468 -0.23 -10.37 -15.51
N GLU A 469 -0.41 -11.20 -14.49
CA GLU A 469 -1.53 -12.13 -14.39
C GLU A 469 -1.85 -12.38 -12.92
N ARG A 470 -3.06 -12.01 -12.50
CA ARG A 470 -3.50 -12.25 -11.12
C ARG A 470 -4.31 -13.55 -11.05
N ILE A 471 -3.68 -14.58 -10.48
CA ILE A 471 -4.29 -15.90 -10.27
C ILE A 471 -4.65 -16.02 -8.78
N VAL A 472 -5.90 -16.37 -8.49
CA VAL A 472 -6.35 -16.69 -7.13
C VAL A 472 -6.55 -18.19 -7.03
N ARG A 473 -5.83 -18.84 -6.10
CA ARG A 473 -6.01 -20.26 -5.78
C ARG A 473 -6.41 -20.34 -4.31
N ASN A 474 -7.71 -20.36 -4.03
CA ASN A 474 -8.23 -20.34 -2.66
C ASN A 474 -8.75 -21.72 -2.25
N GLU A 475 -8.17 -22.26 -1.18
CA GLU A 475 -8.84 -23.22 -0.33
C GLU A 475 -9.54 -22.47 0.81
N ALA A 476 -10.76 -22.89 1.16
CA ALA A 476 -11.51 -22.24 2.23
C ALA A 476 -10.80 -22.43 3.58
N VAL A 477 -10.58 -21.33 4.30
CA VAL A 477 -9.95 -21.35 5.63
C VAL A 477 -11.04 -21.57 6.68
N LEU A 478 -11.04 -22.74 7.32
CA LEU A 478 -12.06 -23.14 8.30
C LEU A 478 -11.47 -23.24 9.71
N ALA A 479 -11.62 -22.17 10.50
CA ALA A 479 -11.22 -22.16 11.90
C ALA A 479 -12.20 -22.95 12.79
N ASN A 480 -11.69 -23.59 13.84
CA ASN A 480 -12.52 -24.28 14.83
C ASN A 480 -13.45 -23.32 15.56
N ARG A 481 -14.77 -23.53 15.40
CA ARG A 481 -15.82 -22.66 15.94
C ARG A 481 -15.80 -22.53 17.47
N LYS A 482 -15.30 -23.55 18.19
CA LYS A 482 -15.20 -23.54 19.66
C LYS A 482 -14.28 -22.44 20.20
N ILE A 483 -13.36 -21.92 19.39
CA ILE A 483 -12.45 -20.84 19.80
C ILE A 483 -13.25 -19.56 20.10
N PHE A 484 -14.36 -19.34 19.39
CA PHE A 484 -15.16 -18.12 19.49
C PHE A 484 -16.21 -18.18 20.61
N THR A 485 -16.37 -19.31 21.30
CA THR A 485 -17.33 -19.46 22.41
C THR A 485 -16.72 -19.16 23.79
N GLU A 486 -15.44 -18.73 23.82
CA GLU A 486 -14.66 -18.53 25.06
C GLU A 486 -15.29 -17.52 26.04
N PHE A 487 -16.10 -16.58 25.51
CA PHE A 487 -16.70 -15.49 26.28
C PHE A 487 -18.24 -15.52 26.29
N ASP A 488 -18.89 -16.59 25.81
CA ASP A 488 -20.35 -16.70 25.77
C ASP A 488 -20.98 -16.57 27.16
N ASP A 489 -20.34 -17.16 28.17
CA ASP A 489 -20.77 -17.12 29.57
C ASP A 489 -20.28 -15.86 30.33
N GLY A 490 -19.55 -14.95 29.68
CA GLY A 490 -18.93 -13.78 30.30
C GLY A 490 -17.68 -14.08 31.14
N THR A 491 -17.16 -13.08 31.86
CA THR A 491 -16.05 -13.28 32.79
C THR A 491 -16.52 -13.97 34.09
N LYS A 492 -15.65 -14.80 34.67
CA LYS A 492 -15.97 -15.55 35.89
C LYS A 492 -15.71 -14.72 37.14
N GLY A 493 -16.67 -14.72 38.07
CA GLY A 493 -16.52 -14.08 39.39
C GLY A 493 -16.27 -12.57 39.26
N THR A 494 -15.23 -12.08 39.94
CA THR A 494 -14.84 -10.66 39.92
C THR A 494 -13.75 -10.36 38.89
N LEU A 495 -13.49 -11.27 37.94
CA LEU A 495 -12.48 -11.05 36.90
C LEU A 495 -12.96 -9.97 35.94
N GLU A 496 -12.16 -8.92 35.81
CA GLU A 496 -12.33 -7.87 34.81
C GLU A 496 -11.26 -7.99 33.74
N VAL A 497 -11.65 -7.80 32.49
CA VAL A 497 -10.74 -7.80 31.34
C VAL A 497 -11.12 -6.66 30.40
N SER A 498 -10.19 -6.25 29.54
CA SER A 498 -10.48 -5.33 28.45
C SER A 498 -10.82 -6.07 27.15
N THR A 499 -11.37 -5.37 26.16
CA THR A 499 -11.56 -5.96 24.82
C THR A 499 -10.24 -6.35 24.16
N THR A 500 -9.13 -5.65 24.47
CA THR A 500 -7.79 -6.06 24.04
C THR A 500 -7.38 -7.40 24.65
N MET A 501 -7.58 -7.59 25.96
CA MET A 501 -7.27 -8.87 26.62
C MET A 501 -8.16 -10.01 26.11
N ALA A 502 -9.44 -9.73 25.82
CA ALA A 502 -10.35 -10.70 25.21
C ALA A 502 -9.86 -11.12 23.81
N PHE A 503 -9.47 -10.15 22.98
CA PHE A 503 -8.87 -10.41 21.67
C PHE A 503 -7.61 -11.28 21.79
N VAL A 504 -6.66 -10.96 22.67
CA VAL A 504 -5.43 -11.76 22.84
C VAL A 504 -5.76 -13.21 23.20
N LYS A 505 -6.78 -13.45 24.01
CA LYS A 505 -7.22 -14.81 24.36
C LYS A 505 -7.78 -15.57 23.14
N ILE A 506 -8.60 -14.91 22.32
CA ILE A 506 -9.16 -15.47 21.08
C ILE A 506 -8.03 -15.74 20.07
N LEU A 507 -7.13 -14.77 19.87
CA LEU A 507 -5.98 -14.90 18.96
C LEU A 507 -5.08 -16.06 19.36
N ARG A 508 -4.80 -16.22 20.66
CA ARG A 508 -4.05 -17.37 21.16
C ARG A 508 -4.75 -18.69 20.82
N GLY A 509 -6.07 -18.75 20.94
CA GLY A 509 -6.87 -19.91 20.53
C GLY A 509 -6.74 -20.21 19.04
N LEU A 510 -6.80 -19.18 18.19
CA LEU A 510 -6.60 -19.29 16.74
C LEU A 510 -5.20 -19.78 16.39
N MET A 511 -4.15 -19.20 16.97
CA MET A 511 -2.76 -19.61 16.72
C MET A 511 -2.46 -21.04 17.19
N LYS A 512 -3.21 -21.57 18.15
CA LYS A 512 -3.13 -22.98 18.60
C LYS A 512 -3.94 -23.95 17.76
N ASP A 513 -4.82 -23.45 16.89
CA ASP A 513 -5.64 -24.31 16.07
C ASP A 513 -4.77 -25.17 15.14
N LYS A 514 -5.10 -26.46 15.05
CA LYS A 514 -4.28 -27.41 14.28
C LYS A 514 -4.41 -27.25 12.76
N VAL A 515 -5.48 -26.59 12.29
CA VAL A 515 -5.79 -26.41 10.88
C VAL A 515 -5.25 -25.06 10.41
N VAL A 516 -5.64 -23.98 11.09
CA VAL A 516 -5.36 -22.60 10.63
C VAL A 516 -4.26 -21.91 11.44
N GLY A 517 -3.82 -22.50 12.55
CA GLY A 517 -2.97 -21.80 13.51
C GLY A 517 -1.62 -21.37 12.94
N SER A 518 -1.03 -22.13 12.02
CA SER A 518 0.23 -21.76 11.36
C SER A 518 0.07 -20.59 10.37
N GLN A 519 -1.13 -20.39 9.83
CA GLN A 519 -1.47 -19.34 8.85
C GLN A 519 -1.80 -17.99 9.52
N VAL A 520 -2.03 -17.96 10.83
CA VAL A 520 -2.25 -16.72 11.57
C VAL A 520 -0.95 -15.92 11.64
N VAL A 521 -0.98 -14.64 11.24
CA VAL A 521 0.20 -13.76 11.26
C VAL A 521 -0.08 -12.57 12.17
N LEU A 522 0.51 -12.55 13.36
CA LEU A 522 0.45 -11.39 14.25
C LEU A 522 1.56 -10.40 13.86
N ILE A 523 1.18 -9.16 13.59
CA ILE A 523 2.07 -8.06 13.22
C ILE A 523 1.93 -6.96 14.27
N ILE A 524 3.05 -6.51 14.83
CA ILE A 524 3.09 -5.49 15.87
C ILE A 524 4.17 -4.46 15.51
N PRO A 525 3.93 -3.15 15.66
CA PRO A 525 4.94 -2.12 15.56
C PRO A 525 5.48 -1.75 16.96
N ASP A 526 6.48 -2.49 17.41
CA ASP A 526 7.13 -2.36 18.72
C ASP A 526 6.26 -2.77 19.92
N GLU A 527 5.28 -1.97 20.32
CA GLU A 527 4.63 -2.18 21.61
C GLU A 527 3.68 -3.39 21.63
N ALA A 528 4.05 -4.40 22.42
CA ALA A 528 3.26 -5.62 22.60
C ALA A 528 2.88 -5.87 24.06
N ARG A 529 3.68 -5.34 25.01
CA ARG A 529 3.40 -5.47 26.44
C ARG A 529 2.21 -4.60 26.80
N THR A 530 2.10 -3.40 26.21
CA THR A 530 0.92 -2.53 26.36
C THR A 530 -0.38 -3.25 25.98
N PHE A 531 -0.33 -4.20 25.04
CA PHE A 531 -1.49 -4.97 24.58
C PHE A 531 -1.64 -6.32 25.30
N GLY A 532 -0.77 -6.66 26.27
CA GLY A 532 -0.80 -7.95 26.98
C GLY A 532 -0.45 -9.15 26.09
N MET A 533 0.35 -8.93 25.03
CA MET A 533 0.71 -9.94 24.04
C MET A 533 2.02 -10.67 24.34
N ASP A 534 2.75 -10.29 25.38
CA ASP A 534 4.02 -10.91 25.76
C ASP A 534 3.95 -12.44 25.97
N PRO A 535 2.82 -13.05 26.43
CA PRO A 535 2.72 -14.51 26.45
C PRO A 535 2.83 -15.16 25.07
N LEU A 536 2.38 -14.49 24.02
CA LEU A 536 2.43 -14.99 22.65
C LEU A 536 3.87 -15.06 22.15
N PHE A 537 4.75 -14.16 22.60
CA PHE A 537 6.17 -14.17 22.22
C PHE A 537 6.92 -15.38 22.76
N ALA A 538 6.60 -15.82 23.98
CA ALA A 538 7.21 -17.00 24.58
C ALA A 538 6.71 -18.30 23.92
N GLU A 539 5.44 -18.31 23.50
CA GLU A 539 4.73 -19.48 22.97
C GLU A 539 4.95 -19.68 21.46
N PHE A 540 4.88 -18.62 20.66
CA PHE A 540 4.94 -18.68 19.19
C PHE A 540 6.20 -18.07 18.58
N GLY A 541 6.97 -17.32 19.36
CA GLY A 541 8.24 -16.73 18.94
C GLY A 541 8.09 -15.55 17.97
N ILE A 542 9.12 -14.70 17.98
CA ILE A 542 9.29 -13.57 17.05
C ILE A 542 10.13 -14.06 15.87
N TYR A 543 9.68 -13.75 14.65
CA TYR A 543 10.39 -14.07 13.42
C TYR A 543 11.65 -13.21 13.28
N HIS A 544 12.79 -13.87 13.04
CA HIS A 544 14.00 -13.23 12.53
C HIS A 544 14.81 -14.29 11.77
N PRO A 545 15.29 -14.01 10.55
CA PRO A 545 15.93 -15.02 9.70
C PRO A 545 17.17 -15.68 10.35
N GLU A 546 17.94 -14.91 11.12
CA GLU A 546 19.14 -15.40 11.83
C GLU A 546 18.82 -16.01 13.22
N GLY A 547 17.58 -15.90 13.67
CA GLY A 547 17.19 -16.25 15.04
C GLY A 547 17.83 -15.38 16.12
N GLN A 548 17.92 -15.92 17.34
CA GLN A 548 18.39 -15.18 18.51
C GLN A 548 19.91 -15.32 18.71
N LEU A 549 20.66 -14.28 18.37
CA LEU A 549 22.13 -14.25 18.47
C LEU A 549 22.67 -13.76 19.83
N TYR A 550 21.79 -13.47 20.79
CA TYR A 550 22.14 -12.88 22.08
C TYR A 550 21.35 -13.51 23.22
N LYS A 551 21.79 -13.27 24.47
CA LYS A 551 21.07 -13.71 25.67
C LYS A 551 20.18 -12.56 26.19
N PRO A 552 18.84 -12.72 26.28
CA PRO A 552 17.95 -11.67 26.78
C PRO A 552 18.31 -11.23 28.21
N VAL A 553 18.13 -9.94 28.49
CA VAL A 553 18.32 -9.38 29.84
C VAL A 553 17.41 -10.10 30.85
N ASP A 554 16.18 -10.41 30.44
CA ASP A 554 15.15 -11.10 31.23
C ASP A 554 15.12 -12.63 31.03
N HIS A 555 16.20 -13.26 30.56
CA HIS A 555 16.25 -14.72 30.29
C HIS A 555 15.93 -15.64 31.49
N LYS A 556 15.91 -15.10 32.72
CA LYS A 556 15.54 -15.81 33.96
C LYS A 556 14.04 -15.77 34.26
N THR A 557 13.25 -14.94 33.57
CA THR A 557 11.79 -14.91 33.74
C THR A 557 11.13 -16.11 33.05
N LEU A 558 9.97 -16.52 33.55
CA LEU A 558 9.21 -17.64 32.98
C LEU A 558 8.70 -17.32 31.56
N MET A 559 8.32 -16.07 31.31
CA MET A 559 7.71 -15.58 30.07
C MET A 559 8.72 -14.84 29.19
N LYS A 560 9.90 -15.42 29.01
CA LYS A 560 10.92 -14.83 28.12
C LYS A 560 10.49 -14.97 26.65
N TYR A 561 10.66 -13.91 25.87
CA TYR A 561 10.48 -13.98 24.43
C TYR A 561 11.55 -14.87 23.79
N LYS A 562 11.22 -15.41 22.62
CA LYS A 562 12.16 -16.19 21.79
C LYS A 562 12.18 -15.59 20.40
N VAL A 563 13.37 -15.44 19.83
CA VAL A 563 13.54 -15.03 18.43
C VAL A 563 14.05 -16.22 17.64
N SER A 564 13.42 -16.54 16.51
CA SER A 564 13.84 -17.67 15.68
C SER A 564 13.41 -17.51 14.23
N LYS A 565 14.10 -18.24 13.35
CA LYS A 565 13.74 -18.36 11.93
C LYS A 565 12.31 -18.87 11.71
N ASN A 566 11.80 -19.70 12.62
CA ASN A 566 10.44 -20.24 12.55
C ASN A 566 9.46 -19.49 13.46
N GLY A 567 9.85 -18.32 13.99
CA GLY A 567 8.97 -17.50 14.82
C GLY A 567 7.76 -17.05 14.02
N GLN A 568 6.59 -17.04 14.65
CA GLN A 568 5.35 -16.74 13.94
C GLN A 568 5.00 -15.24 13.92
N ILE A 569 5.44 -14.50 14.94
CA ILE A 569 5.05 -13.12 15.15
C ILE A 569 6.05 -12.19 14.46
N ILE A 570 5.56 -11.22 13.71
CA ILE A 570 6.39 -10.22 13.06
C ILE A 570 6.42 -8.97 13.93
N GLN A 571 7.59 -8.69 14.49
CA GLN A 571 7.88 -7.44 15.18
C GLN A 571 8.49 -6.46 14.17
N ALA A 572 7.78 -5.36 13.88
CA ALA A 572 8.20 -4.35 12.91
C ALA A 572 9.03 -3.21 13.53
N GLY A 573 9.06 -3.10 14.87
CA GLY A 573 9.61 -1.92 15.56
C GLY A 573 8.70 -0.69 15.39
N ILE A 574 9.21 0.51 15.71
CA ILE A 574 8.43 1.77 15.62
C ILE A 574 8.29 2.16 14.14
N ASN A 575 7.38 1.48 13.44
CA ASN A 575 7.25 1.56 12.00
C ASN A 575 5.86 1.08 11.55
N GLU A 576 4.84 1.91 11.72
CA GLU A 576 3.47 1.58 11.30
C GLU A 576 3.35 1.40 9.78
N ALA A 577 4.12 2.15 9.00
CA ALA A 577 4.10 2.07 7.53
C ALA A 577 4.68 0.72 7.04
N GLY A 578 5.82 0.30 7.61
CA GLY A 578 6.40 -1.02 7.34
C GLY A 578 5.55 -2.17 7.90
N ALA A 579 4.94 -1.99 9.07
CA ALA A 579 3.99 -2.97 9.61
C ALA A 579 2.77 -3.13 8.69
N MET A 580 2.21 -2.02 8.19
CA MET A 580 1.11 -2.04 7.22
C MET A 580 1.53 -2.66 5.88
N SER A 581 2.76 -2.42 5.42
CA SER A 581 3.31 -3.06 4.20
C SER A 581 3.49 -4.57 4.38
N THR A 582 3.89 -5.03 5.57
CA THR A 582 3.89 -6.45 5.94
C THR A 582 2.47 -7.02 5.96
N PHE A 583 1.50 -6.25 6.50
CA PHE A 583 0.10 -6.63 6.47
C PHE A 583 -0.39 -6.81 5.03
N ILE A 584 -0.07 -5.90 4.11
CA ILE A 584 -0.42 -6.01 2.68
C ILE A 584 0.13 -7.32 2.08
N ALA A 585 1.42 -7.60 2.27
CA ALA A 585 2.05 -8.81 1.75
C ALA A 585 1.38 -10.09 2.29
N SER A 586 1.07 -10.12 3.59
CA SER A 586 0.35 -11.23 4.22
C SER A 586 -1.09 -11.33 3.69
N ALA A 587 -1.83 -10.22 3.70
CA ALA A 587 -3.23 -10.15 3.34
C ALA A 587 -3.52 -10.44 1.85
N MET A 588 -2.48 -10.43 1.01
CA MET A 588 -2.54 -10.76 -0.42
C MET A 588 -1.94 -12.14 -0.76
N SER A 589 -1.35 -12.85 0.21
CA SER A 589 -0.67 -14.14 0.02
C SER A 589 -1.53 -15.21 -0.64
N TYR A 590 -2.85 -15.14 -0.45
CA TYR A 590 -3.81 -16.02 -1.09
C TYR A 590 -3.78 -15.94 -2.64
N ALA A 591 -3.31 -14.82 -3.19
CA ALA A 591 -3.14 -14.60 -4.63
C ALA A 591 -1.66 -14.52 -5.05
N THR A 592 -0.76 -14.09 -4.17
CA THR A 592 0.66 -13.90 -4.53
C THR A 592 1.51 -15.14 -4.25
N ALA A 593 1.14 -15.96 -3.26
CA ALA A 593 1.90 -17.12 -2.80
C ALA A 593 1.10 -18.42 -2.80
N ASN A 594 -0.12 -18.42 -3.35
CA ASN A 594 -1.05 -19.57 -3.37
C ASN A 594 -1.37 -20.14 -1.97
N ILE A 595 -1.27 -19.33 -0.91
CA ILE A 595 -1.66 -19.72 0.44
C ILE A 595 -2.32 -18.54 1.15
N ALA A 596 -3.50 -18.75 1.72
CA ALA A 596 -4.14 -17.74 2.54
C ALA A 596 -3.50 -17.69 3.94
N THR A 597 -2.92 -16.55 4.30
CA THR A 597 -2.61 -16.22 5.70
C THR A 597 -3.71 -15.34 6.30
N ILE A 598 -3.83 -15.33 7.63
CA ILE A 598 -4.80 -14.52 8.37
C ILE A 598 -4.02 -13.47 9.19
N PRO A 599 -3.74 -12.29 8.64
CA PRO A 599 -2.99 -11.26 9.36
C PRO A 599 -3.86 -10.52 10.37
N PHE A 600 -3.29 -10.34 11.57
CA PHE A 600 -3.77 -9.45 12.62
C PHE A 600 -2.69 -8.40 12.89
N TYR A 601 -2.88 -7.19 12.36
CA TYR A 601 -2.00 -6.06 12.62
C TYR A 601 -2.52 -5.26 13.81
N THR A 602 -1.80 -5.29 14.94
CA THR A 602 -2.21 -4.61 16.18
C THR A 602 -1.31 -3.42 16.47
N PHE A 603 -1.91 -2.24 16.63
CA PHE A 603 -1.23 -0.95 16.75
C PHE A 603 -2.06 0.02 17.60
N TYR A 604 -1.48 1.11 18.08
CA TYR A 604 -2.23 2.22 18.69
C TYR A 604 -3.19 2.81 17.65
N SER A 605 -4.50 2.77 17.88
CA SER A 605 -5.52 3.11 16.87
C SER A 605 -5.29 4.46 16.16
N MET A 606 -4.78 5.45 16.89
CA MET A 606 -4.37 6.76 16.38
C MET A 606 -3.37 6.65 15.20
N PHE A 607 -2.45 5.71 15.24
CA PHE A 607 -1.40 5.53 14.24
C PHE A 607 -1.79 4.54 13.12
N GLY A 608 -3.08 4.23 13.00
CA GLY A 608 -3.64 3.52 11.85
C GLY A 608 -3.97 4.49 10.71
N PHE A 609 -5.27 4.74 10.52
CA PHE A 609 -5.76 5.58 9.41
C PHE A 609 -5.15 6.98 9.40
N GLN A 610 -4.90 7.62 10.54
CA GLN A 610 -4.29 8.95 10.54
C GLN A 610 -2.85 8.95 10.00
N ARG A 611 -2.10 7.87 10.22
CA ARG A 611 -0.67 7.80 9.87
C ARG A 611 -0.41 7.13 8.53
N VAL A 612 -1.19 6.11 8.17
CA VAL A 612 -0.92 5.23 7.03
C VAL A 612 -2.15 4.98 6.14
N ALA A 613 -3.12 5.90 6.10
CA ALA A 613 -4.34 5.75 5.30
C ALA A 613 -4.10 5.40 3.83
N ASP A 614 -3.08 5.97 3.19
CA ASP A 614 -2.82 5.71 1.77
C ASP A 614 -2.32 4.27 1.52
N LEU A 615 -1.55 3.70 2.46
CA LEU A 615 -1.22 2.26 2.44
C LEU A 615 -2.46 1.39 2.66
N ILE A 616 -3.39 1.81 3.53
CA ILE A 616 -4.67 1.09 3.71
C ILE A 616 -5.55 1.18 2.45
N TRP A 617 -5.49 2.29 1.73
CA TRP A 617 -6.14 2.43 0.43
C TRP A 617 -5.49 1.53 -0.63
N ALA A 618 -4.15 1.49 -0.69
CA ALA A 618 -3.42 0.57 -1.54
C ALA A 618 -3.72 -0.90 -1.19
N ALA A 619 -3.88 -1.25 0.09
CA ALA A 619 -4.32 -2.57 0.53
C ALA A 619 -5.73 -2.91 -0.01
N ALA A 620 -6.65 -1.94 0.06
CA ALA A 620 -8.01 -2.10 -0.47
C ALA A 620 -7.98 -2.31 -1.99
N ASP A 621 -7.19 -1.56 -2.75
CA ASP A 621 -7.02 -1.76 -4.19
C ASP A 621 -6.36 -3.12 -4.49
N GLY A 622 -5.34 -3.49 -3.72
CA GLY A 622 -4.66 -4.80 -3.79
C GLY A 622 -5.54 -6.01 -3.44
N ARG A 623 -6.80 -5.79 -3.02
CA ARG A 623 -7.75 -6.82 -2.58
C ARG A 623 -7.23 -7.57 -1.33
N ALA A 624 -6.60 -6.87 -0.41
CA ALA A 624 -6.13 -7.40 0.86
C ALA A 624 -7.28 -7.94 1.72
N ARG A 625 -7.01 -9.03 2.44
CA ARG A 625 -7.91 -9.69 3.41
C ARG A 625 -7.21 -9.81 4.76
N GLY A 626 -7.74 -9.20 5.81
CA GLY A 626 -7.15 -9.27 7.14
C GLY A 626 -7.83 -8.40 8.19
N PHE A 627 -7.22 -8.38 9.38
CA PHE A 627 -7.69 -7.63 10.54
C PHE A 627 -6.70 -6.53 10.94
N LEU A 628 -7.20 -5.29 10.96
CA LEU A 628 -6.56 -4.13 11.55
C LEU A 628 -7.12 -3.94 12.97
N MET A 629 -6.27 -4.09 13.97
CA MET A 629 -6.64 -4.05 15.38
C MET A 629 -6.17 -2.74 15.99
N GLY A 630 -7.07 -1.75 16.05
CA GLY A 630 -6.80 -0.44 16.65
C GLY A 630 -6.84 -0.53 18.16
N ALA A 631 -5.73 -0.94 18.77
CA ALA A 631 -5.60 -1.05 20.20
C ALA A 631 -5.49 0.30 20.88
N THR A 632 -5.82 0.32 22.18
CA THR A 632 -5.84 1.54 23.01
C THR A 632 -6.69 2.67 22.41
N SER A 633 -7.78 2.31 21.71
CA SER A 633 -8.74 3.24 21.14
C SER A 633 -9.52 4.00 22.22
N GLY A 634 -10.22 5.05 21.80
CA GLY A 634 -11.11 5.87 22.63
C GLY A 634 -10.43 7.10 23.20
N ARG A 635 -11.03 8.28 22.96
CA ARG A 635 -10.47 9.57 23.36
C ARG A 635 -10.28 9.64 24.88
N THR A 636 -11.26 9.16 25.63
CA THR A 636 -11.21 9.18 27.10
C THR A 636 -10.58 7.93 27.70
N THR A 637 -10.51 6.83 26.93
CA THR A 637 -10.07 5.53 27.45
C THR A 637 -8.54 5.44 27.59
N LEU A 638 -7.77 5.97 26.63
CA LEU A 638 -6.31 6.10 26.73
C LEU A 638 -5.91 7.40 27.46
N ASN A 639 -6.36 7.52 28.70
CA ASN A 639 -6.48 8.80 29.41
C ASN A 639 -5.16 9.53 29.71
N GLY A 640 -4.06 8.80 29.94
CA GLY A 640 -2.78 9.41 30.35
C GLY A 640 -1.95 9.97 29.19
N GLU A 641 -2.10 9.42 27.98
CA GLU A 641 -1.19 9.69 26.85
C GLU A 641 -1.44 11.04 26.15
N GLY A 642 -2.65 11.59 26.29
CA GLY A 642 -2.97 12.93 25.81
C GLY A 642 -3.10 13.08 24.29
N LEU A 643 -2.86 14.30 23.81
CA LEU A 643 -3.33 14.83 22.53
C LEU A 643 -3.03 13.96 21.32
N GLN A 644 -1.79 13.44 21.19
CA GLN A 644 -1.34 12.71 20.01
C GLN A 644 -1.65 11.20 20.04
N HIS A 645 -2.32 10.70 21.09
CA HIS A 645 -2.60 9.26 21.26
C HIS A 645 -4.08 8.96 21.45
N GLN A 646 -4.79 9.84 22.17
CA GLN A 646 -6.21 9.68 22.46
C GLN A 646 -7.02 9.74 21.17
N ASP A 647 -7.47 8.60 20.67
CA ASP A 647 -8.17 8.48 19.40
C ASP A 647 -9.69 8.46 19.61
N GLY A 648 -10.36 9.49 19.07
CA GLY A 648 -11.82 9.53 18.95
C GLY A 648 -12.30 9.72 17.52
N HIS A 649 -11.54 9.35 16.49
CA HIS A 649 -11.90 9.64 15.10
C HIS A 649 -11.45 8.60 14.06
N SER A 650 -10.66 7.59 14.43
CA SER A 650 -10.20 6.55 13.49
C SER A 650 -11.35 5.79 12.83
N LEU A 651 -12.46 5.53 13.54
CA LEU A 651 -13.65 4.88 12.97
C LEU A 651 -14.26 5.71 11.83
N LEU A 652 -14.14 7.04 11.86
CA LEU A 652 -14.71 7.93 10.84
C LEU A 652 -13.83 7.88 9.61
N MET A 653 -12.52 7.94 9.81
CA MET A 653 -11.54 7.75 8.74
C MET A 653 -11.69 6.37 8.10
N ALA A 654 -11.84 5.32 8.90
CA ALA A 654 -12.05 3.95 8.42
C ALA A 654 -13.30 3.83 7.53
N HIS A 655 -14.38 4.53 7.87
CA HIS A 655 -15.64 4.53 7.11
C HIS A 655 -15.47 5.02 5.67
N THR A 656 -14.52 5.93 5.42
CA THR A 656 -14.21 6.46 4.08
C THR A 656 -13.68 5.41 3.10
N ASN A 657 -13.16 4.28 3.61
CA ASN A 657 -12.64 3.20 2.78
C ASN A 657 -13.73 2.12 2.54
N PRO A 658 -14.19 1.91 1.28
CA PRO A 658 -15.29 0.98 0.99
C PRO A 658 -14.99 -0.49 1.32
N ALA A 659 -13.71 -0.88 1.34
CA ALA A 659 -13.28 -2.23 1.63
C ALA A 659 -13.08 -2.49 3.13
N VAL A 660 -13.13 -1.47 3.98
CA VAL A 660 -12.93 -1.62 5.43
C VAL A 660 -14.28 -1.71 6.15
N ARG A 661 -14.49 -2.78 6.92
CA ARG A 661 -15.60 -2.95 7.86
C ARG A 661 -15.13 -2.55 9.26
N ALA A 662 -15.64 -1.44 9.79
CA ALA A 662 -15.17 -0.86 11.05
C ALA A 662 -16.11 -1.19 12.22
N TRP A 663 -15.55 -1.64 13.34
CA TRP A 663 -16.29 -2.14 14.50
C TRP A 663 -15.84 -1.45 15.79
N ASP A 664 -16.81 -1.11 16.65
CA ASP A 664 -16.64 -0.49 17.96
C ASP A 664 -17.26 -1.34 19.10
N PRO A 665 -16.70 -2.53 19.34
CA PRO A 665 -17.24 -3.51 20.29
C PRO A 665 -17.08 -3.07 21.75
N ALA A 666 -18.15 -3.23 22.52
CA ALA A 666 -18.21 -3.00 23.96
C ALA A 666 -17.99 -4.28 24.78
N PHE A 667 -18.21 -5.47 24.24
CA PHE A 667 -18.14 -6.72 25.02
C PHE A 667 -17.28 -7.80 24.36
N ALA A 668 -16.72 -8.71 25.19
CA ALA A 668 -15.82 -9.76 24.72
C ALA A 668 -16.46 -10.74 23.73
N TYR A 669 -17.74 -11.09 23.89
CA TYR A 669 -18.45 -11.95 22.93
C TYR A 669 -18.66 -11.26 21.58
N GLU A 670 -18.75 -9.93 21.53
CA GLU A 670 -18.84 -9.18 20.28
C GLU A 670 -17.55 -9.29 19.49
N ILE A 671 -16.38 -9.19 20.15
CA ILE A 671 -15.07 -9.44 19.53
C ILE A 671 -15.02 -10.81 18.88
N ALA A 672 -15.46 -11.84 19.60
CA ALA A 672 -15.44 -13.21 19.11
C ALA A 672 -16.35 -13.39 17.88
N ALA A 673 -17.57 -12.85 17.93
CA ALA A 673 -18.51 -12.85 16.81
C ALA A 673 -17.95 -12.10 15.59
N ILE A 674 -17.37 -10.91 15.77
CA ILE A 674 -16.82 -10.09 14.69
C ILE A 674 -15.62 -10.76 14.02
N ILE A 675 -14.69 -11.33 14.79
CA ILE A 675 -13.53 -12.04 14.21
C ILE A 675 -13.99 -13.31 13.47
N LYS A 676 -14.92 -14.07 14.06
CA LYS A 676 -15.52 -15.24 13.41
C LYS A 676 -16.17 -14.87 12.08
N HIS A 677 -16.97 -13.81 12.09
CA HIS A 677 -17.62 -13.28 10.89
C HIS A 677 -16.62 -12.81 9.84
N GLY A 678 -15.57 -12.09 10.23
CA GLY A 678 -14.56 -11.60 9.29
C GLY A 678 -13.77 -12.74 8.64
N ILE A 679 -13.42 -13.79 9.38
CA ILE A 679 -12.79 -14.98 8.80
C ILE A 679 -13.72 -15.64 7.78
N ASP A 680 -15.00 -15.81 8.13
CA ASP A 680 -16.00 -16.36 7.21
C ASP A 680 -16.20 -15.48 5.98
N GLU A 681 -16.27 -14.17 6.14
CA GLU A 681 -16.48 -13.23 5.05
C GLU A 681 -15.31 -13.22 4.06
N MET A 682 -14.08 -13.22 4.57
CA MET A 682 -12.87 -13.13 3.74
C MET A 682 -12.47 -14.45 3.10
N TYR A 683 -12.56 -15.56 3.84
CA TYR A 683 -11.95 -16.83 3.42
C TYR A 683 -12.95 -17.95 3.11
N VAL A 684 -14.23 -17.78 3.47
CA VAL A 684 -15.29 -18.74 3.11
C VAL A 684 -16.22 -18.15 2.06
N LYS A 685 -16.63 -16.88 2.22
CA LYS A 685 -17.47 -16.14 1.25
C LYS A 685 -16.66 -15.41 0.18
N ASP A 686 -15.33 -15.52 0.24
CA ASP A 686 -14.38 -14.99 -0.75
C ASP A 686 -14.52 -13.48 -1.02
N LYS A 687 -14.83 -12.68 0.02
CA LYS A 687 -14.93 -11.22 -0.13
C LYS A 687 -13.60 -10.53 0.19
N ASP A 688 -13.16 -9.62 -0.67
CA ASP A 688 -11.95 -8.82 -0.40
C ASP A 688 -12.31 -7.56 0.40
N VAL A 689 -12.51 -7.79 1.68
CA VAL A 689 -12.69 -6.77 2.71
C VAL A 689 -11.61 -6.91 3.77
N MET A 690 -11.38 -5.84 4.50
CA MET A 690 -10.56 -5.81 5.71
C MET A 690 -11.45 -5.43 6.89
N HIS A 691 -11.18 -5.98 8.06
CA HIS A 691 -11.91 -5.63 9.28
C HIS A 691 -11.04 -4.72 10.15
N TYR A 692 -11.55 -3.53 10.48
CA TYR A 692 -10.97 -2.66 11.49
C TYR A 692 -11.74 -2.82 12.79
N ILE A 693 -11.08 -3.23 13.86
CA ILE A 693 -11.70 -3.46 15.18
C ILE A 693 -11.03 -2.54 16.19
N ALA A 694 -11.79 -1.60 16.75
CA ALA A 694 -11.34 -0.81 17.88
C ALA A 694 -11.23 -1.70 19.13
N LEU A 695 -10.06 -1.68 19.77
CA LEU A 695 -9.79 -2.40 21.00
C LEU A 695 -9.37 -1.43 22.10
N TYR A 696 -9.77 -1.73 23.32
CA TYR A 696 -9.68 -0.81 24.45
C TYR A 696 -8.83 -1.39 25.57
N ASN A 697 -8.25 -0.53 26.41
CA ASN A 697 -7.37 -0.91 27.52
C ASN A 697 -8.01 -0.76 28.92
N GLU A 698 -9.29 -0.40 29.00
CA GLU A 698 -10.02 -0.36 30.25
C GLU A 698 -10.58 -1.75 30.59
N ASN A 699 -10.33 -2.21 31.81
CA ASN A 699 -10.89 -3.45 32.31
C ASN A 699 -12.29 -3.22 32.91
N TYR A 700 -13.19 -4.15 32.67
CA TYR A 700 -14.50 -4.23 33.32
C TYR A 700 -15.03 -5.67 33.24
N SER A 701 -16.08 -5.95 34.00
CA SER A 701 -16.81 -7.22 33.92
C SER A 701 -17.43 -7.38 32.53
N MET A 702 -17.13 -8.50 31.86
CA MET A 702 -17.69 -8.82 30.55
C MET A 702 -18.93 -9.68 30.74
N PRO A 703 -20.12 -9.23 30.32
CA PRO A 703 -21.36 -9.96 30.55
C PRO A 703 -21.44 -11.21 29.66
N LYS A 704 -22.31 -12.15 30.06
CA LYS A 704 -22.75 -13.24 29.19
C LYS A 704 -23.54 -12.70 27.99
N ILE A 705 -23.58 -13.45 26.90
CA ILE A 705 -24.44 -13.11 25.76
C ILE A 705 -25.93 -13.10 26.22
N PRO A 706 -26.71 -12.05 25.91
CA PRO A 706 -28.14 -12.07 26.19
C PRO A 706 -28.82 -13.20 25.40
N HIS A 707 -29.72 -13.95 26.04
CA HIS A 707 -30.33 -15.16 25.46
C HIS A 707 -31.16 -14.93 24.18
N PHE A 708 -31.56 -13.69 23.93
CA PHE A 708 -32.33 -13.27 22.75
C PHE A 708 -31.45 -12.62 21.66
N VAL A 709 -30.13 -12.54 21.87
CA VAL A 709 -29.17 -11.97 20.90
C VAL A 709 -28.49 -13.11 20.17
N GLU A 710 -28.57 -13.09 18.85
CA GLU A 710 -27.82 -14.00 17.98
C GLU A 710 -26.60 -13.29 17.38
N GLU A 711 -25.64 -14.06 16.86
CA GLU A 711 -24.45 -13.51 16.19
C GLU A 711 -24.83 -12.53 15.06
N LYS A 712 -25.89 -12.81 14.30
CA LYS A 712 -26.35 -11.93 13.21
C LYS A 712 -26.74 -10.53 13.72
N ASP A 713 -27.24 -10.43 14.95
CA ASP A 713 -27.64 -9.17 15.55
C ASP A 713 -26.41 -8.30 15.88
N ILE A 714 -25.34 -8.93 16.37
CA ILE A 714 -24.03 -8.28 16.60
C ILE A 714 -23.45 -7.79 15.28
N ILE A 715 -23.46 -8.64 14.24
CA ILE A 715 -22.87 -8.30 12.94
C ILE A 715 -23.70 -7.26 12.17
N SER A 716 -25.01 -7.19 12.40
CA SER A 716 -25.87 -6.15 11.81
C SER A 716 -25.62 -4.74 12.34
N GLY A 717 -24.72 -4.57 13.32
CA GLY A 717 -24.23 -3.28 13.79
C GLY A 717 -24.95 -2.73 15.03
N MET A 718 -26.10 -3.27 15.42
CA MET A 718 -26.82 -2.87 16.64
C MET A 718 -27.77 -3.95 17.16
N TYR A 719 -27.85 -4.10 18.48
CA TYR A 719 -28.83 -4.97 19.14
C TYR A 719 -29.21 -4.44 20.53
N LYS A 720 -30.39 -4.84 21.02
CA LYS A 720 -30.85 -4.46 22.37
C LYS A 720 -30.00 -5.20 23.40
N TYR A 721 -29.33 -4.47 24.29
CA TYR A 721 -28.59 -5.09 25.39
C TYR A 721 -29.53 -5.48 26.53
N ASN A 722 -30.30 -4.53 27.06
CA ASN A 722 -31.26 -4.76 28.15
C ASN A 722 -32.30 -3.63 28.28
N ASP A 723 -33.39 -3.92 28.98
CA ASP A 723 -34.37 -2.92 29.44
C ASP A 723 -34.12 -2.58 30.92
N PHE A 724 -34.34 -1.33 31.32
CA PHE A 724 -34.12 -0.82 32.67
C PHE A 724 -35.36 -0.05 33.18
N GLY A 725 -35.81 -0.40 34.38
CA GLY A 725 -37.01 0.18 35.02
C GLY A 725 -38.33 -0.32 34.43
N GLU A 726 -39.44 0.06 35.07
CA GLU A 726 -40.80 -0.18 34.58
C GLU A 726 -41.49 1.18 34.41
N GLY A 727 -42.00 1.47 33.20
CA GLY A 727 -42.64 2.76 32.92
C GLY A 727 -43.26 2.84 31.53
N GLU A 728 -44.20 3.77 31.36
CA GLU A 728 -44.83 4.05 30.07
C GLU A 728 -43.91 4.84 29.12
N GLN A 729 -43.13 5.78 29.67
CA GLN A 729 -42.13 6.57 28.95
C GLN A 729 -40.80 5.83 28.91
N SER A 730 -40.22 5.65 27.71
CA SER A 730 -38.96 4.94 27.52
C SER A 730 -37.97 5.77 26.69
N VAL A 731 -36.76 5.91 27.21
CA VAL A 731 -35.61 6.50 26.50
C VAL A 731 -34.78 5.40 25.85
N GLU A 732 -34.35 5.60 24.60
CA GLU A 732 -33.35 4.75 23.96
C GLU A 732 -31.96 5.29 24.25
N LEU A 733 -31.08 4.45 24.80
CA LEU A 733 -29.67 4.77 25.03
C LEU A 733 -28.80 3.89 24.14
N LEU A 734 -28.08 4.50 23.19
CA LEU A 734 -27.16 3.82 22.29
C LEU A 734 -25.73 4.05 22.78
N GLY A 735 -24.98 2.96 22.98
CA GLY A 735 -23.59 3.00 23.40
C GLY A 735 -22.71 2.06 22.59
N SER A 736 -21.43 2.42 22.44
CA SER A 736 -20.38 1.59 21.83
C SER A 736 -19.10 1.67 22.67
N GLY A 737 -18.19 0.72 22.46
CA GLY A 737 -16.91 0.66 23.20
C GLY A 737 -17.08 0.72 24.74
N PRO A 738 -16.05 1.17 25.48
CA PRO A 738 -16.07 1.26 26.95
C PRO A 738 -17.01 2.33 27.50
N ILE A 739 -17.47 3.27 26.66
CA ILE A 739 -18.50 4.24 27.03
C ILE A 739 -19.81 3.55 27.37
N MET A 740 -20.03 2.30 26.93
CA MET A 740 -21.10 1.44 27.41
C MET A 740 -21.17 1.38 28.95
N LYS A 741 -20.05 1.45 29.67
CA LYS A 741 -20.06 1.53 31.15
C LYS A 741 -20.78 2.77 31.66
N GLN A 742 -20.58 3.92 31.01
CA GLN A 742 -21.25 5.18 31.34
C GLN A 742 -22.73 5.12 30.96
N VAL A 743 -23.06 4.51 29.82
CA VAL A 743 -24.44 4.32 29.38
C VAL A 743 -25.24 3.43 30.35
N LEU A 744 -24.66 2.32 30.82
CA LEU A 744 -25.30 1.45 31.81
C LEU A 744 -25.52 2.16 33.15
N LYS A 745 -24.53 2.95 33.60
CA LYS A 745 -24.68 3.77 34.82
C LYS A 745 -25.70 4.89 34.63
N ALA A 746 -25.80 5.49 33.45
CA ALA A 746 -26.82 6.47 33.13
C ALA A 746 -28.23 5.85 33.14
N ALA A 747 -28.37 4.60 32.69
CA ALA A 747 -29.62 3.85 32.78
C ALA A 747 -30.07 3.66 34.24
N GLU A 748 -29.15 3.31 35.14
CA GLU A 748 -29.43 3.23 36.59
C GLU A 748 -29.89 4.58 37.15
N ILE A 749 -29.18 5.67 36.83
CA ILE A 749 -29.55 7.03 37.23
C ILE A 749 -30.95 7.41 36.73
N LEU A 750 -31.29 7.10 35.47
CA LEU A 750 -32.61 7.39 34.92
C LEU A 750 -33.72 6.63 35.65
N VAL A 751 -33.48 5.37 35.99
CA VAL A 751 -34.43 4.56 36.77
C VAL A 751 -34.65 5.17 38.17
N GLU A 752 -33.58 5.65 38.82
CA GLU A 752 -33.69 6.38 40.10
C GLU A 752 -34.48 7.69 39.98
N LYS A 753 -34.46 8.34 38.81
CA LYS A 753 -35.31 9.50 38.49
C LYS A 753 -36.70 9.13 37.98
N GLY A 754 -37.07 7.85 37.99
CA GLY A 754 -38.40 7.36 37.56
C GLY A 754 -38.60 7.28 36.05
N ILE A 755 -37.52 7.24 35.27
CA ILE A 755 -37.55 7.16 33.80
C ILE A 755 -37.08 5.77 33.38
N SER A 756 -37.93 5.03 32.65
CA SER A 756 -37.50 3.76 32.07
C SER A 756 -36.64 3.99 30.82
N CYS A 757 -35.73 3.06 30.53
CA CYS A 757 -34.92 3.15 29.33
C CYS A 757 -34.53 1.78 28.76
N ARG A 758 -34.18 1.78 27.48
CA ARG A 758 -33.66 0.61 26.75
C ARG A 758 -32.25 0.91 26.29
N VAL A 759 -31.33 0.04 26.65
CA VAL A 759 -29.92 0.17 26.27
C VAL A 759 -29.64 -0.69 25.04
N TRP A 760 -28.98 -0.10 24.05
CA TRP A 760 -28.59 -0.71 22.79
C TRP A 760 -27.06 -0.72 22.67
N SER A 761 -26.50 -1.89 22.40
CA SER A 761 -25.09 -1.99 21.99
C SER A 761 -24.99 -1.74 20.49
N VAL A 762 -24.20 -0.74 20.12
CA VAL A 762 -23.92 -0.39 18.73
C VAL A 762 -22.52 -0.84 18.39
N THR A 763 -22.41 -2.01 17.77
CA THR A 763 -21.13 -2.60 17.36
C THR A 763 -20.55 -1.96 16.10
N SER A 764 -21.35 -1.29 15.27
CA SER A 764 -20.85 -0.51 14.13
C SER A 764 -21.84 0.53 13.60
N TYR A 765 -21.56 1.81 13.82
CA TYR A 765 -22.30 2.91 13.17
C TYR A 765 -22.07 2.95 11.65
N GLY A 766 -20.88 2.58 11.18
CA GLY A 766 -20.53 2.60 9.76
C GLY A 766 -21.32 1.58 8.94
N GLU A 767 -21.46 0.35 9.45
CA GLU A 767 -22.25 -0.70 8.77
C GLU A 767 -23.74 -0.38 8.79
N LEU A 768 -24.28 0.15 9.90
CA LEU A 768 -25.66 0.64 9.96
C LEU A 768 -25.93 1.72 8.91
N HIS A 769 -25.01 2.68 8.76
CA HIS A 769 -25.11 3.70 7.72
C HIS A 769 -25.08 3.07 6.32
N ARG A 770 -24.15 2.16 6.03
CA ARG A 770 -24.01 1.53 4.70
C ARG A 770 -25.27 0.75 4.31
N GLU A 771 -25.81 -0.05 5.22
CA GLU A 771 -27.06 -0.76 4.99
C GLU A 771 -28.21 0.23 4.72
N ALA A 772 -28.42 1.18 5.62
CA ALA A 772 -29.55 2.09 5.52
C ALA A 772 -29.48 3.01 4.28
N ALA A 773 -28.28 3.49 3.93
CA ALA A 773 -28.05 4.27 2.72
C ALA A 773 -28.32 3.46 1.44
N GLU A 774 -27.97 2.17 1.42
CA GLU A 774 -28.27 1.30 0.28
C GLU A 774 -29.77 1.02 0.17
N LEU A 775 -30.44 0.75 1.29
CA LEU A 775 -31.91 0.59 1.31
C LEU A 775 -32.63 1.87 0.88
N GLU A 776 -32.17 3.04 1.31
CA GLU A 776 -32.70 4.33 0.86
C GLU A 776 -32.45 4.56 -0.64
N ARG A 777 -31.28 4.17 -1.15
CA ARG A 777 -30.98 4.21 -2.59
C ARG A 777 -31.94 3.29 -3.36
N MET A 778 -32.16 2.08 -2.87
CA MET A 778 -33.09 1.10 -3.46
C MET A 778 -34.51 1.65 -3.47
N ASP A 779 -34.99 2.19 -2.34
CA ASP A 779 -36.30 2.84 -2.22
C ASP A 779 -36.43 4.00 -3.21
N ARG A 780 -35.43 4.90 -3.28
CA ARG A 780 -35.43 6.04 -4.22
C ARG A 780 -35.55 5.61 -5.69
N LEU A 781 -35.01 4.44 -6.05
CA LEU A 781 -34.95 3.96 -7.43
C LEU A 781 -36.02 2.92 -7.78
N SER A 782 -36.75 2.38 -6.80
CA SER A 782 -37.72 1.29 -6.99
C SER A 782 -39.08 1.64 -6.37
N PRO A 783 -39.87 2.54 -6.98
CA PRO A 783 -41.22 2.79 -6.51
C PRO A 783 -42.08 1.54 -6.77
N THR A 784 -42.30 0.69 -5.75
CA THR A 784 -43.26 -0.40 -5.88
C THR A 784 -44.68 0.16 -5.97
N PHE A 785 -45.22 0.19 -7.18
CA PHE A 785 -46.66 0.25 -7.41
C PHE A 785 -47.21 -1.16 -7.29
N TYR A 786 -47.95 -1.46 -6.22
CA TYR A 786 -48.83 -2.63 -6.20
C TYR A 786 -50.19 -2.18 -6.73
N PRO A 787 -50.63 -2.58 -7.94
CA PRO A 787 -52.05 -2.61 -8.21
C PRO A 787 -52.62 -3.65 -7.23
N SER A 788 -53.57 -3.24 -6.39
CA SER A 788 -54.28 -4.18 -5.51
C SER A 788 -54.78 -5.36 -6.35
N GLU A 789 -54.68 -6.59 -5.84
CA GLU A 789 -55.03 -7.88 -6.48
C GLU A 789 -56.47 -8.03 -7.04
N LYS A 790 -57.23 -6.94 -7.22
CA LYS A 790 -58.59 -6.92 -7.74
C LYS A 790 -58.79 -6.36 -9.15
N GLN A 791 -57.74 -6.12 -9.94
CA GLN A 791 -57.91 -5.70 -11.33
C GLN A 791 -56.96 -6.44 -12.28
N ILE A 792 -57.36 -7.65 -12.66
CA ILE A 792 -56.87 -8.29 -13.89
C ILE A 792 -57.76 -7.76 -15.03
N GLY A 793 -57.22 -6.85 -15.84
CA GLY A 793 -57.85 -6.40 -17.09
C GLY A 793 -57.72 -4.90 -17.33
N PHE A 794 -56.86 -4.54 -18.29
CA PHE A 794 -56.57 -3.21 -18.87
C PHE A 794 -55.49 -2.35 -18.21
N PRO A 795 -54.64 -1.66 -19.02
CA PRO A 795 -53.59 -0.77 -18.53
C PRO A 795 -54.22 0.58 -18.18
N GLU A 796 -54.46 0.85 -16.90
CA GLU A 796 -54.73 2.22 -16.45
C GLU A 796 -53.43 3.05 -16.42
N PRO A 797 -53.51 4.38 -16.60
CA PRO A 797 -52.35 5.26 -16.49
C PRO A 797 -51.77 5.21 -15.08
N VAL A 798 -50.44 5.27 -14.97
CA VAL A 798 -49.75 5.47 -13.69
C VAL A 798 -50.40 6.68 -12.98
N PRO A 799 -50.86 6.58 -11.72
CA PRO A 799 -51.53 7.69 -11.06
C PRO A 799 -50.62 8.93 -11.01
N GLU A 800 -51.20 10.13 -11.19
CA GLU A 800 -50.46 11.40 -11.06
C GLU A 800 -49.78 11.58 -9.68
N ARG A 801 -50.21 10.82 -8.67
CA ARG A 801 -49.63 10.79 -7.31
C ARG A 801 -49.48 9.34 -6.83
N VAL A 802 -48.24 8.85 -6.77
CA VAL A 802 -47.91 7.57 -6.16
C VAL A 802 -47.62 7.77 -4.67
N VAL A 803 -48.36 7.09 -3.80
CA VAL A 803 -48.05 6.99 -2.37
C VAL A 803 -47.11 5.81 -2.17
N TRP A 804 -45.91 6.08 -1.65
CA TRP A 804 -44.89 5.09 -1.33
C TRP A 804 -45.40 4.15 -0.22
N LYS A 805 -45.81 2.93 -0.56
CA LYS A 805 -46.47 2.03 0.40
C LYS A 805 -45.57 1.00 1.07
N ASN A 806 -44.34 0.77 0.59
CA ASN A 806 -43.39 -0.17 1.20
C ASN A 806 -41.98 0.42 1.13
N ARG A 807 -41.46 0.89 2.26
CA ARG A 807 -40.02 1.20 2.40
C ARG A 807 -39.30 0.00 2.96
N HIS A 808 -38.11 -0.29 2.45
CA HIS A 808 -37.26 -1.29 3.10
C HIS A 808 -36.97 -0.85 4.54
N LYS A 809 -37.03 -1.80 5.49
CA LYS A 809 -36.77 -1.51 6.90
C LYS A 809 -35.28 -1.76 7.17
N SER A 810 -34.55 -0.70 7.49
CA SER A 810 -33.15 -0.82 7.94
C SER A 810 -33.07 -1.44 9.33
N ARG A 811 -31.89 -1.97 9.71
CA ARG A 811 -31.66 -2.49 11.07
C ARG A 811 -31.96 -1.44 12.14
N ILE A 812 -31.59 -0.18 11.88
CA ILE A 812 -31.89 0.96 12.75
C ILE A 812 -33.40 1.04 13.00
N TYR A 813 -34.19 1.01 11.93
CA TYR A 813 -35.64 1.06 12.02
C TYR A 813 -36.21 -0.17 12.74
N GLU A 814 -35.75 -1.39 12.43
CA GLU A 814 -36.24 -2.62 13.09
C GLU A 814 -36.01 -2.63 14.60
N CYS A 815 -34.87 -2.09 15.05
CA CYS A 815 -34.55 -1.94 16.46
C CYS A 815 -35.40 -0.87 17.13
N LEU A 816 -35.45 0.34 16.55
CA LEU A 816 -35.98 1.52 17.23
C LEU A 816 -37.47 1.82 16.94
N SER A 817 -38.12 1.09 16.04
CA SER A 817 -39.54 1.28 15.69
C SER A 817 -40.53 0.50 16.56
N LYS A 818 -40.05 -0.33 17.50
CA LYS A 818 -40.94 -1.07 18.42
C LYS A 818 -41.21 -0.22 19.66
N SER A 819 -42.45 0.25 19.86
CA SER A 819 -42.83 1.04 21.04
C SER A 819 -43.26 0.20 22.24
N SER A 820 -43.17 0.79 23.43
CA SER A 820 -43.94 0.40 24.61
C SER A 820 -45.44 0.71 24.38
N HIS A 821 -46.32 0.04 25.12
CA HIS A 821 -47.75 -0.09 24.84
C HIS A 821 -48.60 1.21 24.84
N SER A 822 -48.03 2.40 25.05
CA SER A 822 -48.77 3.68 25.11
C SER A 822 -48.23 4.83 24.22
N MET A 823 -47.04 4.72 23.61
CA MET A 823 -46.43 5.81 22.81
C MET A 823 -46.15 5.38 21.37
N THR A 824 -46.13 6.33 20.42
CA THR A 824 -45.62 6.04 19.07
C THR A 824 -44.09 6.05 19.10
N PRO A 825 -43.38 5.26 18.27
CA PRO A 825 -41.91 5.23 18.27
C PRO A 825 -41.24 6.60 18.08
N SER A 826 -41.93 7.54 17.41
CA SER A 826 -41.48 8.92 17.22
C SER A 826 -41.45 9.76 18.49
N ASP A 827 -42.20 9.35 19.52
CA ASP A 827 -42.34 10.04 20.80
C ASP A 827 -41.28 9.61 21.82
N ASN A 828 -40.43 8.62 21.52
CA ASN A 828 -39.30 8.28 22.38
C ASN A 828 -38.15 9.28 22.18
N VAL A 829 -37.33 9.45 23.22
CA VAL A 829 -36.05 10.17 23.13
C VAL A 829 -34.94 9.16 22.89
N CYS A 830 -34.07 9.42 21.92
CA CYS A 830 -32.90 8.61 21.65
C CYS A 830 -31.63 9.42 21.96
N VAL A 831 -30.76 8.88 22.82
CA VAL A 831 -29.45 9.44 23.14
C VAL A 831 -28.38 8.46 22.68
N ALA A 832 -27.48 8.89 21.80
CA ALA A 832 -26.33 8.10 21.36
C ALA A 832 -25.02 8.69 21.90
N VAL A 833 -24.15 7.82 22.38
CA VAL A 833 -22.90 8.18 23.06
C VAL A 833 -21.77 7.29 22.57
N SER A 834 -20.62 7.89 22.29
CA SER A 834 -19.42 7.16 21.85
C SER A 834 -18.16 7.79 22.43
N ASP A 835 -17.08 7.00 22.59
CA ASP A 835 -15.74 7.52 22.92
C ASP A 835 -15.03 8.14 21.69
N ASN A 836 -15.84 8.51 20.70
CA ASN A 836 -15.46 9.09 19.43
C ASN A 836 -16.23 10.39 19.25
N ILE A 837 -15.79 11.23 18.32
CA ILE A 837 -16.48 12.47 17.95
C ILE A 837 -17.92 12.19 17.54
N ARG A 838 -18.80 13.18 17.78
CA ARG A 838 -20.24 13.09 17.51
C ARG A 838 -20.55 12.70 16.07
N ALA A 839 -19.68 13.04 15.12
CA ALA A 839 -19.82 12.65 13.72
C ALA A 839 -20.02 11.14 13.51
N ILE A 840 -19.53 10.27 14.41
CA ILE A 840 -19.71 8.82 14.33
C ILE A 840 -21.17 8.41 14.58
N PRO A 841 -21.79 8.67 15.75
CA PRO A 841 -23.21 8.37 15.90
C PRO A 841 -24.14 9.23 15.03
N GLU A 842 -23.70 10.40 14.58
CA GLU A 842 -24.48 11.24 13.65
C GLU A 842 -24.65 10.59 12.27
N LEU A 843 -23.80 9.63 11.87
CA LEU A 843 -23.93 8.91 10.59
C LEU A 843 -25.34 8.32 10.39
N ILE A 844 -25.98 7.83 11.46
CA ILE A 844 -27.27 7.13 11.36
C ILE A 844 -28.48 8.06 11.53
N ARG A 845 -28.29 9.36 11.78
CA ARG A 845 -29.36 10.33 12.06
C ARG A 845 -30.54 10.27 11.06
N PRO A 846 -30.33 10.15 9.73
CA PRO A 846 -31.44 10.14 8.76
C PRO A 846 -32.46 9.01 8.95
N TRP A 847 -32.07 7.91 9.60
CA TRP A 847 -32.91 6.71 9.76
C TRP A 847 -33.37 6.46 11.19
N ILE A 848 -33.09 7.38 12.12
CA ILE A 848 -33.62 7.33 13.49
C ILE A 848 -35.13 7.66 13.46
N PRO A 849 -36.03 6.77 13.92
CA PRO A 849 -37.47 7.00 13.88
C PRO A 849 -37.96 8.00 14.95
N GLN A 850 -37.15 8.28 15.98
CA GLN A 850 -37.46 9.23 17.05
C GLN A 850 -37.37 10.69 16.58
N ASN A 851 -38.29 11.54 17.04
CA ASN A 851 -38.24 12.98 16.77
C ASN A 851 -37.06 13.68 17.48
N THR A 852 -36.54 13.08 18.55
CA THR A 852 -35.43 13.65 19.33
C THR A 852 -34.28 12.66 19.38
N TYR A 853 -33.22 12.98 18.63
CA TYR A 853 -31.95 12.28 18.62
C TYR A 853 -30.84 13.22 19.13
N ILE A 854 -30.29 12.91 20.29
CA ILE A 854 -29.22 13.66 20.95
C ILE A 854 -27.94 12.83 20.87
N VAL A 855 -26.85 13.44 20.40
CA VAL A 855 -25.56 12.77 20.24
C VAL A 855 -24.53 13.43 21.13
N LEU A 856 -23.90 12.62 21.97
CA LEU A 856 -22.74 12.97 22.80
C LEU A 856 -21.50 12.26 22.25
N GLY A 857 -20.37 12.96 22.26
CA GLY A 857 -19.14 12.45 21.69
C GLY A 857 -17.96 13.32 22.07
N THR A 858 -16.76 12.81 21.83
CA THR A 858 -15.51 13.37 22.33
C THR A 858 -14.83 14.28 21.31
N ASP A 859 -15.58 15.26 20.79
CA ASP A 859 -15.09 16.31 19.89
C ASP A 859 -14.01 17.14 20.60
N GLY A 860 -12.97 17.54 19.87
CA GLY A 860 -11.83 18.28 20.42
C GLY A 860 -10.53 17.49 20.55
N PHE A 861 -9.46 18.18 20.95
CA PHE A 861 -8.15 17.57 21.18
C PHE A 861 -8.11 16.81 22.50
N GLY A 862 -7.43 15.66 22.50
CA GLY A 862 -7.15 14.91 23.71
C GLY A 862 -6.25 15.68 24.69
N ARG A 863 -6.29 15.30 25.97
CA ARG A 863 -5.45 15.82 27.06
C ARG A 863 -5.24 14.77 28.14
N SER A 864 -4.13 14.86 28.87
CA SER A 864 -3.79 13.88 29.90
C SER A 864 -4.56 14.14 31.19
N ASP A 865 -5.39 13.19 31.62
CA ASP A 865 -6.08 13.22 32.93
C ASP A 865 -6.55 11.79 33.30
N THR A 866 -7.35 11.63 34.34
CA THR A 866 -8.07 10.39 34.66
C THR A 866 -9.21 10.13 33.67
N ARG A 867 -9.61 8.87 33.48
CA ARG A 867 -10.78 8.54 32.63
C ARG A 867 -12.04 9.27 33.06
N SER A 868 -12.27 9.41 34.37
CA SER A 868 -13.42 10.14 34.93
C SER A 868 -13.39 11.62 34.55
N SER A 869 -12.26 12.29 34.72
CA SER A 869 -12.13 13.71 34.36
C SER A 869 -12.30 13.92 32.86
N LEU A 870 -11.72 13.05 32.02
CA LEU A 870 -11.87 13.17 30.57
C LEU A 870 -13.31 12.93 30.12
N ARG A 871 -13.99 11.92 30.66
CA ARG A 871 -15.40 11.68 30.33
C ARG A 871 -16.30 12.84 30.76
N ARG A 872 -15.99 13.46 31.91
CA ARG A 872 -16.66 14.68 32.36
C ARG A 872 -16.39 15.84 31.41
N PHE A 873 -15.12 16.06 31.10
CA PHE A 873 -14.64 17.15 30.25
C PHE A 873 -15.21 17.09 28.82
N PHE A 874 -15.28 15.89 28.24
CA PHE A 874 -15.89 15.66 26.94
C PHE A 874 -17.40 15.44 27.00
N GLU A 875 -18.03 15.59 28.17
CA GLU A 875 -19.48 15.52 28.35
C GLU A 875 -20.09 14.16 27.94
N VAL A 876 -19.35 13.06 28.17
CA VAL A 876 -19.74 11.67 27.86
C VAL A 876 -19.78 10.75 29.09
N ASP A 877 -19.76 11.32 30.30
CA ASP A 877 -19.97 10.57 31.54
C ASP A 877 -21.45 10.23 31.78
N SER A 878 -21.73 9.35 32.74
CA SER A 878 -23.10 8.90 33.03
C SER A 878 -24.08 10.02 33.38
N GLU A 879 -23.59 11.10 34.01
CA GLU A 879 -24.41 12.24 34.43
C GLU A 879 -24.84 13.10 33.25
N HIS A 880 -23.93 13.38 32.30
CA HIS A 880 -24.26 14.08 31.06
C HIS A 880 -25.22 13.26 30.19
N ILE A 881 -25.03 11.94 30.12
CA ILE A 881 -25.93 11.04 29.37
C ILE A 881 -27.34 11.07 29.95
N ALA A 882 -27.49 10.94 31.27
CA ALA A 882 -28.79 11.01 31.94
C ALA A 882 -29.43 12.39 31.79
N LEU A 883 -28.66 13.47 31.93
CA LEU A 883 -29.17 14.82 31.75
C LEU A 883 -29.60 15.10 30.30
N ALA A 884 -28.89 14.55 29.31
CA ALA A 884 -29.28 14.63 27.90
C ALA A 884 -30.63 13.94 27.63
N ALA A 885 -30.84 12.76 28.21
CA ALA A 885 -32.11 12.04 28.13
C ALA A 885 -33.27 12.85 28.75
N ILE A 886 -33.08 13.37 29.97
CA ILE A 886 -34.06 14.23 30.66
C ILE A 886 -34.34 15.49 29.85
N SER A 887 -33.30 16.14 29.30
CA SER A 887 -33.44 17.31 28.42
C SER A 887 -34.31 17.01 27.19
N GLY A 888 -34.11 15.84 26.58
CA GLY A 888 -34.94 15.38 25.46
C GLY A 888 -36.40 15.18 25.85
N LEU A 889 -36.67 14.58 27.01
CA LEU A 889 -38.03 14.36 27.51
C LEU A 889 -38.71 15.70 27.82
N CYS A 890 -37.99 16.66 28.41
CA CYS A 890 -38.50 18.01 28.64
C CYS A 890 -38.84 18.72 27.33
N LYS A 891 -37.99 18.61 26.29
CA LYS A 891 -38.24 19.21 24.97
C LYS A 891 -39.49 18.66 24.29
N GLN A 892 -39.81 17.39 24.53
CA GLN A 892 -41.01 16.74 24.01
C GLN A 892 -42.25 16.94 24.91
N GLY A 893 -42.09 17.55 26.09
CA GLY A 893 -43.18 17.78 27.05
C GLY A 893 -43.53 16.55 27.91
N TYR A 894 -42.68 15.53 27.92
CA TYR A 894 -42.87 14.29 28.69
C TYR A 894 -42.31 14.36 30.11
N ALA A 895 -41.41 15.31 30.40
CA ALA A 895 -40.88 15.57 31.74
C ALA A 895 -40.92 17.07 32.09
N ASP A 896 -41.10 17.39 33.37
CA ASP A 896 -41.12 18.78 33.85
C ASP A 896 -39.71 19.39 33.83
N TYR A 897 -39.61 20.67 33.44
CA TYR A 897 -38.36 21.42 33.45
C TYR A 897 -37.72 21.49 34.85
N SER A 898 -38.53 21.43 35.91
CA SER A 898 -38.05 21.36 37.29
C SER A 898 -37.17 20.12 37.56
N LEU A 899 -37.46 18.98 36.91
CA LEU A 899 -36.63 17.77 36.99
C LEU A 899 -35.28 17.99 36.32
N PHE A 900 -35.25 18.64 35.15
CA PHE A 900 -34.01 18.99 34.46
C PHE A 900 -33.12 19.91 35.30
N GLU A 901 -33.67 21.03 35.79
CA GLU A 901 -32.90 22.01 36.57
C GLU A 901 -32.36 21.44 37.89
N SER A 902 -33.19 20.67 38.61
CA SER A 902 -32.75 20.00 39.84
C SER A 902 -31.66 18.97 39.57
N THR A 903 -31.80 18.16 38.52
CA THR A 903 -30.80 17.15 38.13
C THR A 903 -29.49 17.77 37.65
N LYS A 904 -29.55 18.82 36.82
CA LYS A 904 -28.36 19.57 36.37
C LYS A 904 -27.57 20.14 37.56
N LYS A 905 -28.28 20.72 38.53
CA LYS A 905 -27.68 21.26 39.75
C LYS A 905 -27.09 20.16 40.64
N GLU A 906 -27.79 19.03 40.79
CA GLU A 906 -27.31 17.86 41.53
C GLU A 906 -26.00 17.31 40.96
N PHE A 907 -25.90 17.22 39.63
CA PHE A 907 -24.70 16.75 38.93
C PHE A 907 -23.60 17.81 38.85
N GLY A 908 -23.89 19.09 39.15
CA GLY A 908 -22.91 20.18 39.01
C GLY A 908 -22.46 20.40 37.57
N ILE A 909 -23.39 20.28 36.60
CA ILE A 909 -23.11 20.50 35.17
C ILE A 909 -23.33 21.98 34.83
N ASP A 910 -22.31 22.61 34.24
CA ASP A 910 -22.35 24.01 33.77
C ASP A 910 -22.65 24.09 32.26
N VAL A 911 -23.15 25.24 31.80
CA VAL A 911 -23.28 25.59 30.38
C VAL A 911 -21.99 26.20 29.83
N GLU A 912 -21.20 26.85 30.68
CA GLU A 912 -19.90 27.38 30.32
C GLU A 912 -18.85 26.27 30.36
N ARG A 913 -18.00 26.22 29.33
CA ARG A 913 -16.92 25.24 29.21
C ARG A 913 -15.60 25.95 28.94
N GLU A 914 -14.57 25.66 29.74
CA GLU A 914 -13.21 26.08 29.45
C GLU A 914 -12.57 25.14 28.41
N ASP A 915 -12.61 25.61 27.17
CA ASP A 915 -11.89 25.12 25.98
C ASP A 915 -11.93 23.59 25.66
N ILE A 916 -12.79 23.23 24.68
CA ILE A 916 -12.75 21.96 23.94
C ILE A 916 -12.06 22.09 22.56
N THR A 917 -11.92 23.29 21.99
CA THR A 917 -11.42 23.54 20.61
C THR A 917 -10.81 24.94 20.35
N SER A 918 -10.32 25.70 21.33
CA SER A 918 -9.69 27.02 21.17
C SER A 918 -8.27 26.88 20.64
N LEU A 919 -8.22 26.46 19.38
CA LEU A 919 -7.43 27.07 18.32
C LEU A 919 -8.38 27.58 17.23
#